data_AF-A0A0R2B7K8-F1
#
_entry.id   AF-A0A0R2B7K8-F1
#
_cell.length_a   1.000
_cell.length_b   1.000
_cell.length_c   1.000
_cell.angle_alpha   90.00
_cell.angle_beta   90.00
_cell.angle_gamma   90.00
#
_symmetry.space_group_name_H-M   'P 1'
#
loop_
_entity.id
_entity.type
_entity.pdbx_description
1 polymer ?
#
loop_
_entity_poly.entity_id
_entity_poly.type
_entity_poly.pdbx_seq_one_letter_code
_entity_poly.pdbx_strand_id
1 'polypeptide(L)'
;MKLSVTEIAVNPRLAITTPSVINFFIETPPLLFLLHKVNIPLETVTSIKTLEVKEMGTLRIDSISIKFDKEILSNVSYSFKSGKMYLIQGQSGIGKSSLLNVMGLLQRPTTGQVFSDDVNLWELSDKSRADFRLANFGFIFQDHNLINGLTLGDNLSVPLLKSDVPADEQRNLVLKTLGDLDLNDRSNISAPQLSGGEDQRGAIGRALITGAKVIFADEPSNSLDHDKAVQLYEELSHLAHDLNKIVIVVSHEELPKNYADVVLTILDQHLIEQHQSVEPEQSVSHPDQNISQVKPDFSSIITSKEALHYNKINSKAKKQLPWPVLIVVTLLLSISGVILTIPQVLAQQQEVTLSKATDNSIFVTNDTLGSNSNQDLEPFRNLSNQEESIIGKVKGVKIVYKYFNFVSYGLTKDNAKDPEPTSIPINIGNKKYSIAKTFSIQPLYPEDISRKYFFSQGTPKVNKDGLVVSQTFLDNNHISSKGLVGHNISLTIYVPYAEFLATSELPSNNKKTVATDGNIYVPVKLTTKITGILADNYPYNRSELGNGLFMDYAQMTGILQDTIKKNPLKGQIFPSFKQQAFGFSALVVQAKTFNDTMAIGNSIKGISPSLHVTSIAQNIAALNQSIQDSQHSSTNFAILIIIATTVVLMITFFFTNRSRMQEIGILKAIGYSSQDIRKILLVNGFRYSLIMFILAEIIDAAILFFLLRTMLLYPGQFLLSTLLANLILAFGVILIASLLPIRRLNKLDPVNIIERG
;
A
#
# COMPACT_ATOMS: atom_id res chain seq x y z
N MET A 1 18.55 -11.41 27.49
CA MET A 1 18.97 -12.43 26.50
C MET A 1 18.72 -11.85 25.12
N LYS A 2 19.77 -11.40 24.42
CA LYS A 2 19.67 -10.79 23.07
C LYS A 2 19.36 -11.91 22.07
N LEU A 3 18.19 -11.87 21.43
CA LEU A 3 17.87 -12.75 20.31
C LEU A 3 18.14 -11.99 19.00
N SER A 4 19.12 -12.51 18.27
CA SER A 4 19.56 -12.10 16.95
C SER A 4 18.50 -12.39 15.89
N VAL A 5 18.18 -11.39 15.08
CA VAL A 5 17.42 -11.55 13.83
C VAL A 5 18.37 -12.12 12.78
N THR A 6 18.13 -13.36 12.37
CA THR A 6 18.80 -14.02 11.25
C THR A 6 18.35 -13.40 9.93
N GLU A 7 19.30 -12.86 9.16
CA GLU A 7 19.12 -12.40 7.79
C GLU A 7 18.71 -13.57 6.89
N ILE A 8 17.55 -13.45 6.25
CA ILE A 8 17.16 -14.28 5.12
C ILE A 8 17.85 -13.68 3.89
N ALA A 9 18.86 -14.37 3.37
CA ALA A 9 19.55 -14.02 2.14
C ALA A 9 18.58 -14.05 0.94
N VAL A 10 18.26 -12.87 0.40
CA VAL A 10 17.53 -12.73 -0.87
C VAL A 10 18.55 -12.70 -2.02
N ASN A 11 18.39 -13.66 -2.93
CA ASN A 11 19.16 -13.90 -4.13
C ASN A 11 19.19 -12.64 -5.06
N PRO A 12 20.36 -12.13 -5.52
CA PRO A 12 20.48 -10.83 -6.18
C PRO A 12 20.03 -10.78 -7.65
N ARG A 13 19.16 -11.70 -8.10
CA ARG A 13 18.63 -11.73 -9.50
C ARG A 13 17.29 -11.01 -9.70
N LEU A 14 16.74 -10.38 -8.67
CA LEU A 14 15.50 -9.60 -8.74
C LEU A 14 15.73 -8.19 -8.17
N ALA A 15 16.49 -7.37 -8.91
CA ALA A 15 16.47 -5.93 -8.68
C ALA A 15 15.16 -5.37 -9.27
N ILE A 16 14.05 -5.58 -8.56
CA ILE A 16 12.78 -4.92 -8.84
C ILE A 16 12.95 -3.49 -8.36
N THR A 17 13.05 -2.54 -9.29
CA THR A 17 12.81 -1.13 -8.99
C THR A 17 11.42 -1.03 -8.37
N THR A 18 11.36 -0.65 -7.10
CA THR A 18 10.12 -0.40 -6.35
C THR A 18 9.17 0.45 -7.20
N PRO A 19 7.92 0.02 -7.42
CA PRO A 19 7.00 0.77 -8.26
C PRO A 19 6.76 2.17 -7.68
N SER A 20 6.67 3.17 -8.57
CA SER A 20 6.36 4.58 -8.28
C SER A 20 5.09 4.78 -7.46
N VAL A 21 4.20 3.78 -7.41
CA VAL A 21 3.02 3.74 -6.54
C VAL A 21 3.41 3.62 -5.05
N ILE A 22 4.41 2.81 -4.71
CA ILE A 22 4.94 2.71 -3.34
C ILE A 22 5.64 4.02 -2.99
N ASN A 23 6.44 4.58 -3.89
CA ASN A 23 7.06 5.89 -3.67
C ASN A 23 6.02 7.01 -3.57
N PHE A 24 4.90 6.99 -4.29
CA PHE A 24 3.82 7.96 -4.08
C PHE A 24 3.16 7.81 -2.71
N PHE A 25 2.92 6.59 -2.22
CA PHE A 25 2.41 6.38 -0.85
C PHE A 25 3.45 6.67 0.25
N ILE A 26 4.75 6.65 -0.08
CA ILE A 26 5.86 7.04 0.80
C ILE A 26 6.12 8.57 0.75
N GLU A 27 6.00 9.21 -0.42
CA GLU A 27 6.36 10.61 -0.70
C GLU A 27 5.15 11.57 -0.67
N THR A 28 3.92 11.08 -0.80
CA THR A 28 2.72 11.87 -0.49
C THR A 28 2.20 11.55 0.91
N PRO A 29 2.10 12.55 1.81
CA PRO A 29 1.52 12.33 3.13
C PRO A 29 0.00 12.48 3.06
N PRO A 30 -0.75 11.37 3.05
CA PRO A 30 -1.93 11.31 3.91
C PRO A 30 -1.89 10.12 4.88
N LEU A 31 -1.17 9.02 4.58
CA LEU A 31 -1.19 7.81 5.40
C LEU A 31 -0.25 7.89 6.62
N LEU A 32 0.99 8.37 6.44
CA LEU A 32 1.92 8.55 7.57
C LEU A 32 1.61 9.80 8.40
N PHE A 33 1.10 10.87 7.77
CA PHE A 33 0.78 12.13 8.45
C PHE A 33 -0.45 12.04 9.35
N LEU A 34 -1.43 11.18 9.00
CA LEU A 34 -2.55 10.85 9.89
C LEU A 34 -2.17 9.88 11.02
N LEU A 35 -1.12 9.08 10.85
CA LEU A 35 -0.58 8.22 11.91
C LEU A 35 0.37 8.98 12.85
N HIS A 36 1.09 9.99 12.36
CA HIS A 36 2.05 10.75 13.16
C HIS A 36 1.42 11.81 14.07
N LYS A 37 0.19 12.26 13.78
CA LYS A 37 -0.62 13.11 14.69
C LYS A 37 -1.49 12.32 15.69
N VAL A 38 -1.28 11.01 15.80
CA VAL A 38 -1.84 10.20 16.88
C VAL A 38 -0.76 10.05 17.94
N ASN A 39 -0.51 11.16 18.64
CA ASN A 39 0.31 11.17 19.85
C ASN A 39 -0.53 10.51 20.96
N ILE A 40 -0.56 9.16 20.98
CA ILE A 40 -1.06 8.40 22.12
C ILE A 40 0.10 8.39 23.11
N PRO A 41 -0.02 9.02 24.28
CA PRO A 41 0.97 8.81 25.33
C PRO A 41 0.91 7.33 25.70
N LEU A 42 2.03 6.61 25.48
CA LEU A 42 2.31 5.41 26.25
C LEU A 42 2.63 5.88 27.68
N GLU A 43 1.59 6.18 28.45
CA GLU A 43 1.76 6.19 29.89
C GLU A 43 1.97 4.76 30.34
N THR A 44 3.15 4.56 30.91
CA THR A 44 3.56 3.41 31.71
C THR A 44 2.42 2.99 32.62
N VAL A 45 1.97 1.75 32.42
CA VAL A 45 1.03 1.03 33.29
C VAL A 45 1.66 0.94 34.68
N THR A 46 1.34 1.90 35.55
CA THR A 46 1.59 1.81 36.98
C THR A 46 0.30 1.39 37.68
N SER A 47 0.38 0.22 38.32
CA SER A 47 -0.62 -0.41 39.20
C SER A 47 -2.02 -0.60 38.63
N ILE A 48 -2.25 -1.77 38.01
CA ILE A 48 -3.58 -2.38 37.96
C ILE A 48 -3.91 -2.75 39.40
N LYS A 49 -4.74 -1.95 40.07
CA LYS A 49 -5.45 -2.39 41.27
C LYS A 49 -6.48 -3.40 40.78
N THR A 50 -6.15 -4.68 40.80
CA THR A 50 -7.14 -5.75 40.69
C THR A 50 -8.18 -5.47 41.77
N LEU A 51 -9.38 -5.05 41.34
CA LEU A 51 -10.53 -5.00 42.21
C LEU A 51 -10.81 -6.44 42.63
N GLU A 52 -10.31 -6.83 43.80
CA GLU A 52 -10.79 -8.03 44.47
C GLU A 52 -12.32 -7.91 44.52
N VAL A 53 -12.98 -8.91 43.96
CA VAL A 53 -14.44 -8.95 43.84
C VAL A 53 -15.01 -9.17 45.23
N LYS A 54 -15.14 -8.08 45.98
CA LYS A 54 -16.03 -8.01 47.14
C LYS A 54 -17.46 -8.22 46.61
N GLU A 55 -18.29 -8.95 47.36
CA GLU A 55 -19.73 -8.93 47.11
C GLU A 55 -20.18 -7.47 47.10
N MET A 56 -20.92 -7.07 46.07
CA MET A 56 -21.35 -5.67 45.94
C MET A 56 -22.50 -5.50 46.93
N GLY A 57 -22.24 -4.83 48.05
CA GLY A 57 -23.23 -4.67 49.11
C GLY A 57 -24.16 -3.49 48.83
N THR A 58 -23.66 -2.47 48.13
CA THR A 58 -24.37 -1.21 47.94
C THR A 58 -24.12 -0.54 46.59
N LEU A 59 -25.18 0.04 46.02
CA LEU A 59 -25.13 1.04 44.95
C LEU A 59 -25.58 2.38 45.52
N ARG A 60 -24.77 3.43 45.42
CA ARG A 60 -25.06 4.73 46.03
C ARG A 60 -25.00 5.84 44.98
N ILE A 61 -25.98 6.74 45.03
CA ILE A 61 -25.99 7.98 44.26
C ILE A 61 -25.80 9.16 45.20
N ASP A 62 -24.93 10.09 44.83
CA ASP A 62 -24.63 11.29 45.59
C ASP A 62 -24.87 12.54 44.73
N SER A 63 -25.76 13.42 45.21
CA SER A 63 -26.02 14.74 44.66
C SER A 63 -26.27 14.76 43.16
N ILE A 64 -27.02 13.77 42.66
CA ILE A 64 -27.36 13.64 41.25
C ILE A 64 -28.31 14.76 40.84
N SER A 65 -27.89 15.56 39.86
CA SER A 65 -28.77 16.49 39.16
C SER A 65 -28.79 16.17 37.67
N ILE A 66 -29.97 16.21 37.07
CA ILE A 66 -30.20 15.92 35.65
C ILE A 66 -30.92 17.09 35.01
N LYS A 67 -30.25 17.71 34.05
CA LYS A 67 -30.75 18.86 33.30
C LYS A 67 -30.64 18.61 31.79
N PHE A 68 -31.76 18.80 31.11
CA PHE A 68 -31.81 18.91 29.65
C PHE A 68 -32.09 20.40 29.32
N ASP A 69 -33.23 20.73 28.74
CA ASP A 69 -33.67 22.13 28.56
C ASP A 69 -34.14 22.76 29.89
N LYS A 70 -34.75 21.93 30.74
CA LYS A 70 -35.12 22.24 32.12
C LYS A 70 -34.48 21.24 33.07
N GLU A 71 -34.33 21.63 34.33
CA GLU A 71 -33.91 20.74 35.40
C GLU A 71 -35.05 19.75 35.67
N ILE A 72 -34.72 18.45 35.65
CA ILE A 72 -35.69 17.36 35.86
C ILE A 72 -35.50 16.75 37.25
N LEU A 73 -34.24 16.62 37.69
CA LEU A 73 -33.89 16.16 39.04
C LEU A 73 -32.80 17.07 39.60
N SER A 74 -32.91 17.39 40.90
CA SER A 74 -31.97 18.27 41.59
C SER A 74 -31.44 17.61 42.87
N ASN A 75 -30.12 17.48 42.97
CA ASN A 75 -29.39 17.05 44.17
C ASN A 75 -29.92 15.77 44.86
N VAL A 76 -30.27 14.75 44.07
CA VAL A 76 -30.81 13.49 44.56
C VAL A 76 -29.71 12.58 45.10
N SER A 77 -29.86 12.08 46.33
CA SER A 77 -28.93 11.12 46.95
C SER A 77 -29.67 9.95 47.57
N TYR A 78 -29.18 8.73 47.37
CA TYR A 78 -29.79 7.50 47.91
C TYR A 78 -28.79 6.34 47.91
N SER A 79 -28.99 5.37 48.81
CA SER A 79 -28.16 4.16 48.89
C SER A 79 -29.02 2.90 48.80
N PHE A 80 -28.87 2.16 47.72
CA PHE A 80 -29.54 0.88 47.46
C PHE A 80 -28.67 -0.26 48.00
N LYS A 81 -29.26 -1.14 48.82
CA LYS A 81 -28.63 -2.32 49.44
C LYS A 81 -29.04 -3.61 48.75
N SER A 82 -28.15 -4.60 48.71
CA SER A 82 -28.44 -5.96 48.24
C SER A 82 -29.59 -6.62 49.02
N GLY A 83 -30.24 -7.60 48.40
CA GLY A 83 -31.34 -8.34 49.04
C GLY A 83 -32.66 -7.58 49.05
N LYS A 84 -32.80 -6.52 48.24
CA LYS A 84 -33.98 -5.63 48.28
C LYS A 84 -34.43 -5.22 46.89
N MET A 85 -35.75 -5.17 46.73
CA MET A 85 -36.45 -4.59 45.59
C MET A 85 -36.90 -3.17 45.92
N TYR A 86 -36.48 -2.21 45.10
CA TYR A 86 -36.82 -0.80 45.21
C TYR A 86 -37.74 -0.42 44.05
N LEU A 87 -38.80 0.31 44.37
CA LEU A 87 -39.68 0.91 43.38
C LEU A 87 -39.52 2.42 43.41
N ILE A 88 -39.17 3.02 42.27
CA ILE A 88 -39.13 4.46 42.07
C ILE A 88 -40.37 4.88 41.27
N GLN A 89 -41.29 5.58 41.94
CA GLN A 89 -42.55 6.06 41.40
C GLN A 89 -42.54 7.53 41.05
N GLY A 90 -43.44 7.92 40.16
CA GLY A 90 -43.65 9.30 39.76
C GLY A 90 -44.43 9.39 38.45
N GLN A 91 -44.96 10.59 38.16
CA GLN A 91 -45.70 10.83 36.92
C GLN A 91 -44.84 10.58 35.67
N SER A 92 -45.48 10.35 34.53
CA SER A 92 -44.76 10.20 33.25
C SER A 92 -43.98 11.48 32.92
N GLY A 93 -42.74 11.34 32.43
CA GLY A 93 -41.88 12.47 32.08
C GLY A 93 -41.18 13.19 33.24
N ILE A 94 -41.32 12.72 34.49
CA ILE A 94 -40.69 13.34 35.67
C ILE A 94 -39.20 12.99 35.86
N GLY A 95 -38.62 12.17 34.98
CA GLY A 95 -37.19 11.81 35.00
C GLY A 95 -36.84 10.45 35.60
N LYS A 96 -37.82 9.55 35.81
CA LYS A 96 -37.61 8.18 36.32
C LYS A 96 -36.57 7.39 35.50
N SER A 97 -36.82 7.25 34.20
CA SER A 97 -35.93 6.54 33.27
C SER A 97 -34.56 7.23 33.15
N SER A 98 -34.53 8.57 33.23
CA SER A 98 -33.25 9.32 33.27
C SER A 98 -32.43 9.01 34.52
N LEU A 99 -33.06 8.92 35.70
CA LEU A 99 -32.40 8.53 36.94
C LEU A 99 -31.87 7.09 36.84
N LEU A 100 -32.68 6.17 36.33
CA LEU A 100 -32.28 4.79 36.08
C LEU A 100 -31.09 4.71 35.13
N ASN A 101 -31.11 5.45 34.03
CA ASN A 101 -30.01 5.52 33.06
C ASN A 101 -28.72 6.08 33.68
N VAL A 102 -28.81 7.07 34.59
CA VAL A 102 -27.66 7.61 35.33
C VAL A 102 -27.09 6.57 36.29
N MET A 103 -27.93 5.93 37.11
CA MET A 103 -27.52 4.86 38.03
C MET A 103 -26.88 3.69 37.28
N GLY A 104 -27.45 3.37 36.13
CA GLY A 104 -26.99 2.32 35.23
C GLY A 104 -25.75 2.66 34.40
N LEU A 105 -25.18 3.87 34.55
CA LEU A 105 -24.02 4.33 33.78
C LEU A 105 -24.25 4.36 32.25
N LEU A 106 -25.51 4.53 31.84
CA LEU A 106 -25.94 4.66 30.44
C LEU A 106 -26.00 6.11 29.97
N GLN A 107 -26.14 7.05 30.90
CA GLN A 107 -26.14 8.49 30.66
C GLN A 107 -25.38 9.21 31.77
N ARG A 108 -24.50 10.15 31.44
CA ARG A 108 -23.82 10.95 32.47
C ARG A 108 -24.79 11.93 33.13
N PRO A 109 -24.76 12.09 34.47
CA PRO A 109 -25.52 13.15 35.14
C PRO A 109 -24.92 14.52 34.83
N THR A 110 -25.70 15.59 35.06
CA THR A 110 -25.21 16.98 34.95
C THR A 110 -24.24 17.29 36.09
N THR A 111 -24.58 16.88 37.31
CA THR A 111 -23.72 16.91 38.51
C THR A 111 -23.97 15.66 39.35
N GLY A 112 -23.05 15.37 40.27
CA GLY A 112 -23.14 14.22 41.17
C GLY A 112 -22.38 13.00 40.67
N GLN A 113 -22.39 11.94 41.48
CA GLN A 113 -21.59 10.74 41.26
C GLN A 113 -22.39 9.47 41.58
N VAL A 114 -21.97 8.36 41.00
CA VAL A 114 -22.54 7.03 41.25
C VAL A 114 -21.41 6.15 41.77
N PHE A 115 -21.65 5.53 42.92
CA PHE A 115 -20.70 4.68 43.62
C PHE A 115 -21.21 3.24 43.68
N SER A 116 -20.32 2.29 43.45
CA SER A 116 -20.50 0.91 43.90
C SER A 116 -19.64 0.74 45.13
N ASP A 117 -20.28 0.54 46.29
CA ASP A 117 -19.62 0.61 47.59
C ASP A 117 -18.81 1.92 47.71
N ASP A 118 -17.47 1.85 47.67
CA ASP A 118 -16.57 3.01 47.78
C ASP A 118 -15.97 3.48 46.43
N VAL A 119 -16.31 2.83 45.32
CA VAL A 119 -15.70 3.11 44.00
C VAL A 119 -16.58 4.05 43.20
N ASN A 120 -16.06 5.24 42.85
CA ASN A 120 -16.73 6.15 41.92
C ASN A 120 -16.71 5.59 40.48
N LEU A 121 -17.89 5.28 39.95
CA LEU A 121 -18.04 4.62 38.66
C LEU A 121 -17.89 5.57 37.47
N TRP A 122 -18.10 6.88 37.64
CA TRP A 122 -17.96 7.87 36.56
C TRP A 122 -16.51 8.32 36.32
N GLU A 123 -15.63 8.09 37.30
CA GLU A 123 -14.17 8.28 37.19
C GLU A 123 -13.46 7.11 36.50
N LEU A 124 -14.14 5.97 36.34
CA LEU A 124 -13.60 4.84 35.58
C LEU A 124 -13.41 5.20 34.09
N SER A 125 -12.38 4.60 33.49
CA SER A 125 -12.18 4.62 32.04
C SER A 125 -13.41 4.07 31.31
N ASP A 126 -13.64 4.45 30.04
CA ASP A 126 -14.77 3.93 29.26
C ASP A 126 -14.81 2.41 29.22
N LYS A 127 -13.64 1.77 29.08
CA LYS A 127 -13.51 0.33 29.12
C LYS A 127 -13.89 -0.23 30.50
N SER A 128 -13.24 0.23 31.56
CA SER A 128 -13.50 -0.26 32.92
C SER A 128 -14.94 -0.07 33.36
N ARG A 129 -15.58 1.05 32.95
CA ARG A 129 -17.00 1.32 33.20
C ARG A 129 -17.90 0.36 32.42
N ALA A 130 -17.58 0.04 31.17
CA ALA A 130 -18.32 -0.91 30.36
C ALA A 130 -18.18 -2.35 30.88
N ASP A 131 -16.98 -2.76 31.27
CA ASP A 131 -16.72 -4.07 31.89
C ASP A 131 -17.44 -4.18 33.24
N PHE A 132 -17.46 -3.09 34.04
CA PHE A 132 -18.22 -3.03 35.28
C PHE A 132 -19.73 -3.20 35.03
N ARG A 133 -20.29 -2.51 34.02
CA ARG A 133 -21.70 -2.71 33.62
C ARG A 133 -21.95 -4.16 33.21
N LEU A 134 -21.14 -4.72 32.34
CA LEU A 134 -21.33 -6.09 31.83
C LEU A 134 -21.34 -7.13 32.96
N ALA A 135 -20.45 -6.97 33.94
CA ALA A 135 -20.29 -7.91 35.05
C ALA A 135 -21.31 -7.72 36.18
N ASN A 136 -21.85 -6.52 36.40
CA ASN A 136 -22.65 -6.23 37.58
C ASN A 136 -24.08 -5.77 37.28
N PHE A 137 -24.35 -5.21 36.10
CA PHE A 137 -25.63 -4.57 35.78
C PHE A 137 -26.39 -5.35 34.70
N GLY A 138 -27.66 -5.63 35.00
CA GLY A 138 -28.63 -6.17 34.05
C GLY A 138 -29.71 -5.12 33.78
N PHE A 139 -30.03 -4.88 32.50
CA PHE A 139 -31.05 -3.91 32.10
C PHE A 139 -32.23 -4.61 31.42
N ILE A 140 -33.42 -4.32 31.94
CA ILE A 140 -34.70 -4.63 31.32
C ILE A 140 -35.29 -3.28 30.87
N PHE A 141 -35.20 -3.02 29.57
CA PHE A 141 -35.70 -1.77 28.98
C PHE A 141 -37.21 -1.87 28.71
N GLN A 142 -37.89 -0.72 28.67
CA GLN A 142 -39.32 -0.61 28.35
C GLN A 142 -39.67 -1.29 27.02
N ASP A 143 -38.88 -1.07 25.96
CA ASP A 143 -39.08 -1.71 24.64
C ASP A 143 -38.36 -3.06 24.50
N HIS A 144 -37.88 -3.65 25.61
CA HIS A 144 -37.04 -4.85 25.75
C HIS A 144 -35.66 -4.79 25.06
N ASN A 145 -35.56 -4.05 23.95
CA ASN A 145 -34.36 -3.72 23.22
C ASN A 145 -33.52 -4.95 22.86
N LEU A 146 -34.14 -6.07 22.48
CA LEU A 146 -33.42 -7.17 21.83
C LEU A 146 -32.87 -6.71 20.48
N ILE A 147 -31.70 -7.21 20.11
CA ILE A 147 -31.08 -6.90 18.83
C ILE A 147 -31.88 -7.62 17.74
N ASN A 148 -32.68 -6.85 17.00
CA ASN A 148 -33.57 -7.32 15.94
C ASN A 148 -32.90 -8.23 14.89
N GLY A 149 -31.58 -8.07 14.69
CA GLY A 149 -30.82 -8.86 13.74
C GLY A 149 -30.37 -10.24 14.22
N LEU A 150 -30.70 -10.61 15.45
CA LEU A 150 -30.27 -11.84 16.10
C LEU A 150 -31.46 -12.71 16.48
N THR A 151 -31.23 -14.02 16.60
CA THR A 151 -32.19 -14.91 17.27
C THR A 151 -32.22 -14.64 18.77
N LEU A 152 -33.20 -15.19 19.47
CA LEU A 152 -33.24 -15.10 20.93
C LEU A 152 -31.98 -15.69 21.58
N GLY A 153 -31.58 -16.90 21.17
CA GLY A 153 -30.35 -17.53 21.69
C GLY A 153 -29.09 -16.71 21.37
N ASP A 154 -29.01 -16.13 20.17
CA ASP A 154 -27.91 -15.23 19.81
C ASP A 154 -27.91 -13.97 20.70
N ASN A 155 -29.07 -13.37 20.98
CA ASN A 155 -29.20 -12.22 21.88
C ASN A 155 -28.67 -12.51 23.29
N LEU A 156 -28.98 -13.69 23.84
CA LEU A 156 -28.48 -14.13 25.14
C LEU A 156 -26.97 -14.44 25.10
N SER A 157 -26.45 -14.91 23.97
CA SER A 157 -25.01 -15.20 23.82
C SER A 157 -24.14 -13.95 23.74
N VAL A 158 -24.68 -12.81 23.27
CA VAL A 158 -23.91 -11.58 23.02
C VAL A 158 -23.13 -11.12 24.27
N PRO A 159 -23.73 -10.93 25.45
CA PRO A 159 -22.99 -10.56 26.66
C PRO A 159 -21.81 -11.49 26.96
N LEU A 160 -21.96 -12.80 26.70
CA LEU A 160 -20.95 -13.82 26.97
C LEU A 160 -19.77 -13.79 26.00
N LEU A 161 -19.89 -13.15 24.82
CA LEU A 161 -18.79 -13.10 23.85
C LEU A 161 -17.53 -12.42 24.39
N LYS A 162 -17.65 -11.56 25.41
CA LYS A 162 -16.52 -10.90 26.09
C LYS A 162 -16.02 -11.67 27.31
N SER A 163 -16.69 -12.76 27.68
CA SER A 163 -16.29 -13.57 28.82
C SER A 163 -15.12 -14.50 28.49
N ASP A 164 -14.39 -14.88 29.52
CA ASP A 164 -13.37 -15.94 29.49
C ASP A 164 -13.96 -17.37 29.41
N VAL A 165 -15.28 -17.51 29.52
CA VAL A 165 -15.98 -18.79 29.49
C VAL A 165 -15.81 -19.47 28.12
N PRO A 166 -15.43 -20.76 28.04
CA PRO A 166 -15.33 -21.49 26.78
C PRO A 166 -16.65 -21.50 25.98
N ALA A 167 -16.56 -21.50 24.65
CA ALA A 167 -17.73 -21.39 23.77
C ALA A 167 -18.81 -22.47 24.01
N ASP A 168 -18.42 -23.71 24.35
CA ASP A 168 -19.36 -24.79 24.64
C ASP A 168 -20.10 -24.56 25.98
N GLU A 169 -19.40 -24.01 26.98
CA GLU A 169 -20.00 -23.62 28.26
C GLU A 169 -20.91 -22.40 28.10
N GLN A 170 -20.53 -21.42 27.28
CA GLN A 170 -21.42 -20.29 26.93
C GLN A 170 -22.73 -20.80 26.30
N ARG A 171 -22.63 -21.78 25.38
CA ARG A 171 -23.82 -22.40 24.77
C ARG A 171 -24.69 -23.11 25.81
N ASN A 172 -24.09 -23.85 26.74
CA ASN A 172 -24.83 -24.52 27.81
C ASN A 172 -25.51 -23.51 28.75
N LEU A 173 -24.85 -22.40 29.05
CA LEU A 173 -25.41 -21.32 29.86
C LEU A 173 -26.61 -20.68 29.16
N VAL A 174 -26.51 -20.39 27.86
CA VAL A 174 -27.63 -19.87 27.06
C VAL A 174 -28.82 -20.86 27.06
N LEU A 175 -28.56 -22.15 26.84
CA LEU A 175 -29.62 -23.17 26.86
C LEU A 175 -30.26 -23.30 28.24
N LYS A 176 -29.46 -23.25 29.30
CA LYS A 176 -29.97 -23.28 30.67
C LYS A 176 -30.86 -22.06 30.94
N THR A 177 -30.38 -20.85 30.64
CA THR A 177 -31.16 -19.62 30.82
C THR A 177 -32.45 -19.63 30.02
N LEU A 178 -32.43 -20.16 28.79
CA LEU A 178 -33.67 -20.34 28.00
C LEU A 178 -34.61 -21.35 28.66
N GLY A 179 -34.09 -22.41 29.27
CA GLY A 179 -34.88 -23.40 30.00
C GLY A 179 -35.51 -22.84 31.26
N ASP A 180 -34.75 -22.08 32.05
CA ASP A 180 -35.22 -21.43 33.27
C ASP A 180 -36.38 -20.45 32.99
N LEU A 181 -36.43 -19.89 31.77
CA LEU A 181 -37.45 -18.93 31.32
C LEU A 181 -38.59 -19.54 30.48
N ASP A 182 -38.60 -20.87 30.31
CA ASP A 182 -39.53 -21.59 29.42
C ASP A 182 -39.51 -21.09 27.96
N LEU A 183 -38.31 -20.89 27.42
CA LEU A 183 -38.04 -20.36 26.06
C LEU A 183 -37.15 -21.28 25.20
N ASN A 184 -36.95 -22.55 25.59
CA ASN A 184 -36.12 -23.50 24.85
C ASN A 184 -36.45 -23.57 23.35
N ASP A 185 -37.73 -23.71 23.02
CA ASP A 185 -38.21 -23.82 21.63
C ASP A 185 -38.13 -22.50 20.85
N ARG A 186 -37.76 -21.40 21.51
CA ARG A 186 -37.63 -20.06 20.91
C ARG A 186 -36.20 -19.65 20.63
N SER A 187 -35.20 -20.47 20.99
CA SER A 187 -33.77 -20.17 20.81
C SER A 187 -33.40 -19.68 19.39
N ASN A 188 -34.03 -20.22 18.35
CA ASN A 188 -33.72 -19.93 16.95
C ASN A 188 -34.67 -18.92 16.30
N ILE A 189 -35.64 -18.38 17.04
CA ILE A 189 -36.61 -17.40 16.55
C ILE A 189 -35.97 -16.01 16.56
N SER A 190 -36.16 -15.24 15.49
CA SER A 190 -35.65 -13.87 15.39
C SER A 190 -36.38 -12.97 16.37
N ALA A 191 -35.68 -12.03 17.03
CA ALA A 191 -36.30 -11.15 18.03
C ALA A 191 -37.62 -10.46 17.56
N PRO A 192 -37.73 -9.92 16.34
CA PRO A 192 -38.96 -9.29 15.85
C PRO A 192 -40.15 -10.26 15.65
N GLN A 193 -39.94 -11.56 15.79
CA GLN A 193 -40.96 -12.61 15.63
C GLN A 193 -41.45 -13.17 16.97
N LEU A 194 -40.86 -12.75 18.09
CA LEU A 194 -41.29 -13.16 19.43
C LEU A 194 -42.59 -12.46 19.82
N SER A 195 -43.45 -13.12 20.61
CA SER A 195 -44.55 -12.43 21.29
C SER A 195 -44.02 -11.48 22.36
N GLY A 196 -44.81 -10.47 22.77
CA GLY A 196 -44.37 -9.48 23.75
C GLY A 196 -43.88 -10.09 25.07
N GLY A 197 -44.53 -11.14 25.58
CA GLY A 197 -44.09 -11.84 26.78
C GLY A 197 -42.83 -12.70 26.58
N GLU A 198 -42.63 -13.28 25.40
CA GLU A 198 -41.40 -14.02 25.07
C GLU A 198 -40.20 -13.09 24.88
N ASP A 199 -40.42 -11.93 24.24
CA ASP A 199 -39.43 -10.87 24.04
C ASP A 199 -38.95 -10.31 25.39
N GLN A 200 -39.90 -10.06 26.29
CA GLN A 200 -39.62 -9.61 27.64
C GLN A 200 -38.84 -10.63 28.48
N ARG A 201 -39.31 -11.89 28.56
CA ARG A 201 -38.57 -12.95 29.26
C ARG A 201 -37.18 -13.13 28.65
N GLY A 202 -37.05 -13.01 27.33
CA GLY A 202 -35.76 -12.97 26.65
C GLY A 202 -34.85 -11.83 27.12
N ALA A 203 -35.38 -10.62 27.30
CA ALA A 203 -34.64 -9.48 27.85
C ALA A 203 -34.23 -9.70 29.31
N ILE A 204 -35.07 -10.33 30.13
CA ILE A 204 -34.75 -10.76 31.50
C ILE A 204 -33.59 -11.76 31.46
N GLY A 205 -33.68 -12.80 30.62
CA GLY A 205 -32.59 -13.77 30.43
C GLY A 205 -31.28 -13.13 30.04
N ARG A 206 -31.30 -12.17 29.11
CA ARG A 206 -30.10 -11.40 28.73
C ARG A 206 -29.54 -10.57 29.89
N ALA A 207 -30.39 -10.00 30.74
CA ALA A 207 -29.95 -9.25 31.92
C ALA A 207 -29.34 -10.16 33.01
N LEU A 208 -29.78 -11.42 33.09
CA LEU A 208 -29.35 -12.37 34.12
C LEU A 208 -28.14 -13.22 33.73
N ILE A 209 -27.93 -13.47 32.43
CA ILE A 209 -26.93 -14.44 31.95
C ILE A 209 -25.49 -14.07 32.31
N THR A 210 -25.20 -12.79 32.59
CA THR A 210 -23.87 -12.33 33.02
C THR A 210 -23.60 -12.50 34.51
N GLY A 211 -24.61 -12.91 35.30
CA GLY A 211 -24.53 -12.93 36.75
C GLY A 211 -24.69 -11.55 37.38
N ALA A 212 -25.44 -10.64 36.74
CA ALA A 212 -25.66 -9.28 37.22
C ALA A 212 -26.15 -9.24 38.68
N LYS A 213 -25.55 -8.33 39.46
CA LYS A 213 -25.85 -8.07 40.87
C LYS A 213 -26.91 -6.98 41.07
N VAL A 214 -27.01 -6.06 40.12
CA VAL A 214 -28.02 -5.00 40.08
C VAL A 214 -28.88 -5.19 38.83
N ILE A 215 -30.19 -5.28 39.01
CA ILE A 215 -31.16 -5.33 37.93
C ILE A 215 -31.90 -4.00 37.89
N PHE A 216 -31.81 -3.31 36.76
CA PHE A 216 -32.55 -2.09 36.48
C PHE A 216 -33.70 -2.44 35.53
N ALA A 217 -34.94 -2.14 35.93
CA ALA A 217 -36.12 -2.41 35.13
C ALA A 217 -36.91 -1.11 34.90
N ASP A 218 -37.03 -0.72 33.62
CA ASP A 218 -37.72 0.50 33.20
C ASP A 218 -39.12 0.18 32.66
N GLU A 219 -40.14 0.48 33.47
CA GLU A 219 -41.56 0.18 33.20
C GLU A 219 -41.81 -1.23 32.63
N PRO A 220 -41.34 -2.29 33.32
CA PRO A 220 -41.21 -3.61 32.72
C PRO A 220 -42.55 -4.32 32.47
N SER A 221 -43.68 -3.85 33.04
CA SER A 221 -45.02 -4.42 32.87
C SER A 221 -45.89 -3.75 31.80
N ASN A 222 -45.49 -2.60 31.22
CA ASN A 222 -46.35 -1.76 30.37
C ASN A 222 -46.97 -2.47 29.15
N SER A 223 -46.35 -3.56 28.67
CA SER A 223 -46.80 -4.33 27.51
C SER A 223 -47.46 -5.66 27.86
N LEU A 224 -47.76 -5.90 29.15
CA LEU A 224 -48.27 -7.17 29.64
C LEU A 224 -49.73 -7.08 30.11
N ASP A 225 -50.42 -8.21 30.00
CA ASP A 225 -51.64 -8.50 30.73
C ASP A 225 -51.35 -8.67 32.23
N HIS A 226 -52.36 -8.40 33.05
CA HIS A 226 -52.24 -8.33 34.51
C HIS A 226 -51.59 -9.57 35.13
N ASP A 227 -52.03 -10.77 34.73
CA ASP A 227 -51.51 -12.04 35.27
C ASP A 227 -50.01 -12.23 34.98
N LYS A 228 -49.52 -11.77 33.82
CA LYS A 228 -48.10 -11.84 33.48
C LYS A 228 -47.29 -10.74 34.17
N ALA A 229 -47.88 -9.57 34.39
CA ALA A 229 -47.26 -8.51 35.17
C ALA A 229 -47.05 -8.95 36.64
N VAL A 230 -48.01 -9.69 37.21
CA VAL A 230 -47.87 -10.33 38.53
C VAL A 230 -46.67 -11.28 38.56
N GLN A 231 -46.61 -12.24 37.64
CA GLN A 231 -45.51 -13.22 37.56
C GLN A 231 -44.14 -12.55 37.40
N LEU A 232 -44.06 -11.49 36.59
CA LEU A 232 -42.85 -10.71 36.42
C LEU A 232 -42.37 -10.09 37.74
N TYR A 233 -43.27 -9.45 38.48
CA TYR A 233 -42.89 -8.79 39.74
C TYR A 233 -42.58 -9.79 40.85
N GLU A 234 -43.23 -10.96 40.86
CA GLU A 234 -42.83 -12.10 41.68
C GLU A 234 -41.40 -12.55 41.36
N GLU A 235 -41.07 -12.71 40.07
CA GLU A 235 -39.73 -13.10 39.63
C GLU A 235 -38.68 -12.05 40.00
N LEU A 236 -38.97 -10.76 39.79
CA LEU A 236 -38.09 -9.66 40.19
C LEU A 236 -37.88 -9.59 41.71
N SER A 237 -38.92 -9.86 42.50
CA SER A 237 -38.83 -9.95 43.96
C SER A 237 -37.97 -11.13 44.40
N HIS A 238 -38.18 -12.31 43.82
CA HIS A 238 -37.36 -13.50 44.05
C HIS A 238 -35.88 -13.26 43.71
N LEU A 239 -35.58 -12.57 42.60
CA LEU A 239 -34.21 -12.18 42.27
C LEU A 239 -33.58 -11.30 43.35
N ALA A 240 -34.36 -10.41 43.97
CA ALA A 240 -33.88 -9.58 45.07
C ALA A 240 -33.62 -10.41 46.32
N HIS A 241 -34.62 -11.14 46.82
CA HIS A 241 -34.58 -11.80 48.12
C HIS A 241 -33.73 -13.07 48.13
N ASP A 242 -33.99 -14.00 47.20
CA ASP A 242 -33.41 -15.34 47.24
C ASP A 242 -32.03 -15.39 46.57
N LEU A 243 -31.80 -14.53 45.58
CA LEU A 243 -30.50 -14.40 44.90
C LEU A 243 -29.68 -13.19 45.39
N ASN A 244 -30.12 -12.51 46.46
CA ASN A 244 -29.45 -11.39 47.11
C ASN A 244 -29.01 -10.27 46.13
N LYS A 245 -29.87 -9.94 45.15
CA LYS A 245 -29.60 -8.88 44.17
C LYS A 245 -30.16 -7.53 44.63
N ILE A 246 -29.68 -6.46 44.02
CA ILE A 246 -30.33 -5.14 44.09
C ILE A 246 -31.27 -5.04 42.89
N VAL A 247 -32.58 -4.93 43.12
CA VAL A 247 -33.55 -4.77 42.03
C VAL A 247 -34.14 -3.38 42.11
N ILE A 248 -34.01 -2.58 41.06
CA ILE A 248 -34.53 -1.22 40.98
C ILE A 248 -35.50 -1.14 39.83
N VAL A 249 -36.79 -1.03 40.16
CA VAL A 249 -37.88 -0.86 39.21
C VAL A 249 -38.28 0.61 39.20
N VAL A 250 -38.40 1.21 38.02
CA VAL A 250 -39.15 2.45 37.84
C VAL A 250 -40.49 2.13 37.19
N SER A 251 -41.57 2.63 37.77
CA SER A 251 -42.92 2.45 37.22
C SER A 251 -43.84 3.57 37.68
N HIS A 252 -44.91 3.82 36.94
CA HIS A 252 -46.02 4.68 37.35
C HIS A 252 -47.23 3.86 37.83
N GLU A 253 -47.17 2.53 37.74
CA GLU A 253 -48.24 1.62 38.15
C GLU A 253 -48.21 1.33 39.66
N GLU A 254 -49.36 0.92 40.19
CA GLU A 254 -49.49 0.53 41.61
C GLU A 254 -49.04 -0.90 41.89
N LEU A 255 -49.22 -1.83 40.94
CA LEU A 255 -48.92 -3.25 41.11
C LEU A 255 -47.53 -3.53 41.72
N PRO A 256 -46.41 -2.95 41.22
CA PRO A 256 -45.10 -3.20 41.80
C PRO A 256 -44.95 -2.78 43.27
N LYS A 257 -45.82 -1.92 43.82
CA LYS A 257 -45.77 -1.53 45.24
C LYS A 257 -45.94 -2.74 46.17
N ASN A 258 -46.67 -3.77 45.72
CA ASN A 258 -46.95 -4.96 46.53
C ASN A 258 -45.73 -5.88 46.67
N TYR A 259 -44.70 -5.70 45.83
CA TYR A 259 -43.52 -6.54 45.77
C TYR A 259 -42.24 -5.82 46.20
N ALA A 260 -42.27 -4.49 46.27
CA ALA A 260 -41.12 -3.68 46.63
C ALA A 260 -40.94 -3.58 48.16
N ASP A 261 -39.71 -3.75 48.62
CA ASP A 261 -39.33 -3.53 50.03
C ASP A 261 -39.27 -2.04 50.39
N VAL A 262 -38.97 -1.20 49.39
CA VAL A 262 -38.84 0.25 49.55
C VAL A 262 -39.46 0.97 48.37
N VAL A 263 -40.35 1.92 48.64
CA VAL A 263 -40.96 2.78 47.64
C VAL A 263 -40.37 4.19 47.75
N LEU A 264 -39.77 4.67 46.67
CA LEU A 264 -39.25 6.02 46.51
C LEU A 264 -40.15 6.78 45.53
N THR A 265 -40.55 8.01 45.84
CA THR A 265 -41.36 8.83 44.93
C THR A 265 -40.59 10.07 44.51
N ILE A 266 -40.58 10.36 43.20
CA ILE A 266 -40.07 11.61 42.66
C ILE A 266 -41.16 12.68 42.79
N LEU A 267 -40.93 13.67 43.66
CA LEU A 267 -41.82 14.81 43.91
C LEU A 267 -41.00 16.10 43.88
N ASP A 268 -41.48 17.10 43.14
CA ASP A 268 -40.83 18.40 43.00
C ASP A 268 -39.32 18.31 42.69
N GLN A 269 -38.93 17.39 41.79
CA GLN A 269 -37.53 17.13 41.36
C GLN A 269 -36.63 16.48 42.41
N HIS A 270 -37.18 16.09 43.57
CA HIS A 270 -36.48 15.40 44.66
C HIS A 270 -36.99 13.97 44.79
N LEU A 271 -36.16 13.08 45.36
CA LEU A 271 -36.49 11.69 45.64
C LEU A 271 -36.84 11.54 47.12
N ILE A 272 -38.07 11.10 47.42
CA ILE A 272 -38.58 10.98 48.78
C ILE A 272 -38.88 9.50 49.07
N GLU A 273 -38.33 8.96 50.15
CA GLU A 273 -38.65 7.62 50.63
C GLU A 273 -40.01 7.61 51.33
N GLN A 274 -40.89 6.69 50.91
CA GLN A 274 -42.16 6.44 51.58
C GLN A 274 -41.97 5.28 52.56
N HIS A 275 -42.22 5.53 53.84
CA HIS A 275 -42.30 4.45 54.82
C HIS A 275 -43.64 3.71 54.64
N GLN A 276 -43.60 2.52 54.06
CA GLN A 276 -44.71 1.57 54.14
C GLN A 276 -44.57 0.72 55.41
N SER A 277 -45.67 0.58 56.15
CA SER A 277 -45.90 -0.49 57.10
C SER A 277 -46.46 -1.69 56.34
N VAL A 278 -45.60 -2.56 55.81
CA VAL A 278 -46.03 -3.84 55.21
C VAL A 278 -45.91 -4.92 56.28
N GLU A 279 -47.05 -5.54 56.63
CA GLU A 279 -47.10 -6.79 57.37
C GLU A 279 -46.69 -7.92 56.42
N PRO A 280 -45.73 -8.80 56.78
CA PRO A 280 -45.19 -9.79 55.85
C PRO A 280 -46.25 -10.85 55.54
N GLU A 281 -46.80 -10.83 54.33
CA GLU A 281 -47.57 -11.96 53.80
C GLU A 281 -46.63 -13.02 53.22
N GLN A 282 -47.07 -14.27 53.37
CA GLN A 282 -46.25 -15.47 53.42
C GLN A 282 -45.44 -15.74 52.15
N SER A 283 -44.14 -16.01 52.36
CA SER A 283 -43.25 -16.58 51.34
C SER A 283 -43.83 -17.90 50.81
N VAL A 284 -44.28 -17.89 49.56
CA VAL A 284 -44.60 -19.13 48.83
C VAL A 284 -43.27 -19.73 48.38
N SER A 285 -42.92 -20.88 48.96
CA SER A 285 -41.72 -21.63 48.60
C SER A 285 -41.82 -22.15 47.16
N HIS A 286 -41.03 -21.60 46.25
CA HIS A 286 -40.75 -22.23 44.96
C HIS A 286 -39.60 -23.23 45.10
N PRO A 287 -39.64 -24.36 44.35
CA PRO A 287 -38.63 -25.40 44.45
C PRO A 287 -37.25 -24.87 44.04
N ASP A 288 -36.23 -25.18 44.86
CA ASP A 288 -34.81 -24.83 44.69
C ASP A 288 -34.33 -25.03 43.25
N GLN A 289 -34.36 -23.96 42.46
CA GLN A 289 -33.61 -23.90 41.21
C GLN A 289 -32.19 -23.46 41.54
N ASN A 290 -31.32 -24.45 41.75
CA ASN A 290 -29.90 -24.26 41.94
C ASN A 290 -29.28 -23.68 40.65
N ILE A 291 -29.31 -22.36 40.51
CA ILE A 291 -28.54 -21.65 39.49
C ILE A 291 -27.08 -21.68 39.94
N SER A 292 -26.38 -22.80 39.70
CA SER A 292 -24.91 -22.82 39.72
C SER A 292 -24.41 -21.78 38.73
N GLN A 293 -23.98 -20.62 39.25
CA GLN A 293 -23.47 -19.52 38.45
C GLN A 293 -21.97 -19.75 38.21
N VAL A 294 -21.63 -20.26 37.03
CA VAL A 294 -20.31 -20.00 36.46
C VAL A 294 -20.24 -18.50 36.28
N LYS A 295 -19.41 -17.82 37.09
CA LYS A 295 -19.30 -16.37 37.05
C LYS A 295 -18.28 -15.97 35.98
N PRO A 296 -18.71 -15.36 34.87
CA PRO A 296 -17.79 -15.03 33.79
C PRO A 296 -16.91 -13.83 34.18
N ASP A 297 -15.62 -13.85 33.83
CA ASP A 297 -14.76 -12.65 33.89
C ASP A 297 -14.81 -11.91 32.55
N PHE A 298 -14.96 -10.58 32.62
CA PHE A 298 -15.18 -9.70 31.47
C PHE A 298 -14.04 -8.69 31.26
N SER A 299 -12.85 -8.94 31.82
CA SER A 299 -11.71 -8.01 31.82
C SER A 299 -11.07 -7.77 30.42
N SER A 300 -11.40 -8.59 29.43
CA SER A 300 -10.76 -8.57 28.10
C SER A 300 -11.53 -7.72 27.06
N ILE A 301 -10.78 -7.14 26.11
CA ILE A 301 -11.36 -6.51 24.91
C ILE A 301 -11.78 -7.64 23.97
N ILE A 302 -12.96 -7.53 23.34
CA ILE A 302 -13.45 -8.53 22.38
C ILE A 302 -12.35 -8.90 21.38
N THR A 303 -12.07 -10.18 21.18
CA THR A 303 -11.04 -10.63 20.24
C THR A 303 -11.50 -10.42 18.79
N SER A 304 -10.56 -10.46 17.83
CA SER A 304 -10.93 -10.35 16.41
C SER A 304 -11.81 -11.52 15.96
N LYS A 305 -11.65 -12.69 16.61
CA LYS A 305 -12.44 -13.90 16.34
C LYS A 305 -13.88 -13.74 16.84
N GLU A 306 -14.07 -13.25 18.06
CA GLU A 306 -15.41 -12.95 18.60
C GLU A 306 -16.11 -11.83 17.82
N ALA A 307 -15.39 -10.76 17.48
CA ALA A 307 -15.93 -9.68 16.65
C ALA A 307 -16.37 -10.20 15.27
N LEU A 308 -15.62 -11.12 14.66
CA LEU A 308 -16.01 -11.78 13.42
C LEU A 308 -17.24 -12.68 13.63
N HIS A 309 -17.28 -13.43 14.73
CA HIS A 309 -18.41 -14.29 15.09
C HIS A 309 -19.70 -13.47 15.25
N TYR A 310 -19.66 -12.38 16.01
CA TYR A 310 -20.76 -11.43 16.17
C TYR A 310 -21.25 -10.90 14.82
N ASN A 311 -20.34 -10.42 13.97
CA ASN A 311 -20.71 -9.93 12.64
C ASN A 311 -21.30 -11.04 11.76
N LYS A 312 -20.88 -12.30 11.93
CA LYS A 312 -21.42 -13.45 11.18
C LYS A 312 -22.85 -13.77 11.61
N ILE A 313 -23.15 -13.84 12.91
CA ILE A 313 -24.51 -14.09 13.41
C ILE A 313 -25.46 -12.95 13.01
N ASN A 314 -25.03 -11.69 13.17
CA ASN A 314 -25.84 -10.52 12.81
C ASN A 314 -26.02 -10.35 11.29
N SER A 315 -25.11 -10.88 10.48
CA SER A 315 -25.19 -10.77 9.01
C SER A 315 -26.41 -11.49 8.40
N LYS A 316 -27.05 -12.43 9.13
CA LYS A 316 -28.24 -13.16 8.67
C LYS A 316 -29.48 -12.27 8.54
N ALA A 317 -29.51 -11.11 9.20
CA ALA A 317 -30.68 -10.22 9.26
C ALA A 317 -30.79 -9.17 8.14
N LYS A 318 -30.17 -9.39 6.98
CA LYS A 318 -30.27 -8.53 5.77
C LYS A 318 -29.82 -7.05 5.91
N LYS A 319 -29.25 -6.61 7.04
CA LYS A 319 -28.65 -5.26 7.23
C LYS A 319 -27.18 -5.17 6.79
N GLN A 320 -26.82 -5.76 5.65
CA GLN A 320 -25.44 -5.76 5.12
C GLN A 320 -25.22 -4.61 4.12
N LEU A 321 -23.95 -4.38 3.74
CA LEU A 321 -23.68 -3.50 2.59
C LEU A 321 -24.45 -3.99 1.35
N PRO A 322 -25.12 -3.11 0.61
CA PRO A 322 -25.89 -3.49 -0.56
C PRO A 322 -24.95 -4.06 -1.64
N TRP A 323 -25.23 -5.29 -2.08
CA TRP A 323 -24.45 -5.99 -3.10
C TRP A 323 -24.21 -5.18 -4.39
N PRO A 324 -25.17 -4.39 -4.92
CA PRO A 324 -24.91 -3.55 -6.09
C PRO A 324 -23.77 -2.53 -5.88
N VAL A 325 -23.67 -1.95 -4.68
CA VAL A 325 -22.59 -1.00 -4.37
C VAL A 325 -21.25 -1.73 -4.28
N LEU A 326 -21.22 -2.92 -3.67
CA LEU A 326 -20.01 -3.75 -3.64
C LEU A 326 -19.55 -4.10 -5.07
N ILE A 327 -20.47 -4.41 -5.98
CA ILE A 327 -20.11 -4.68 -7.39
C ILE A 327 -19.48 -3.43 -8.04
N VAL A 328 -20.12 -2.27 -7.91
CA VAL A 328 -19.61 -1.00 -8.50
C VAL A 328 -18.23 -0.66 -7.95
N VAL A 329 -18.04 -0.74 -6.64
CA VAL A 329 -16.75 -0.43 -6.03
C VAL A 329 -15.68 -1.45 -6.44
N THR A 330 -16.03 -2.74 -6.59
CA THR A 330 -15.08 -3.78 -7.04
C THR A 330 -14.60 -3.46 -8.45
N LEU A 331 -15.53 -3.11 -9.33
CA LEU A 331 -15.24 -2.73 -10.71
C LEU A 331 -14.31 -1.51 -10.75
N LEU A 332 -14.61 -0.48 -9.96
CA LEU A 332 -13.79 0.73 -9.93
C LEU A 332 -12.39 0.49 -9.33
N LEU A 333 -12.26 -0.40 -8.33
CA LEU A 333 -10.97 -0.82 -7.78
C LEU A 333 -10.13 -1.53 -8.85
N SER A 334 -10.70 -2.54 -9.50
CA SER A 334 -10.07 -3.25 -10.62
C SER A 334 -9.66 -2.29 -11.74
N ILE A 335 -10.57 -1.42 -12.21
CA ILE A 335 -10.26 -0.41 -13.24
C ILE A 335 -9.10 0.50 -12.80
N SER A 336 -9.08 0.95 -11.55
CA SER A 336 -7.99 1.78 -11.03
C SER A 336 -6.65 1.04 -11.03
N GLY A 337 -6.62 -0.21 -10.56
CA GLY A 337 -5.45 -1.07 -10.60
C GLY A 337 -4.94 -1.29 -12.03
N VAL A 338 -5.83 -1.55 -12.98
CA VAL A 338 -5.49 -1.74 -14.40
C VAL A 338 -4.95 -0.45 -15.04
N ILE A 339 -5.58 0.71 -14.78
CA ILE A 339 -5.13 1.99 -15.34
C ILE A 339 -3.73 2.38 -14.85
N LEU A 340 -3.39 2.07 -13.59
CA LEU A 340 -2.05 2.32 -13.04
C LEU A 340 -0.96 1.45 -13.67
N THR A 341 -1.33 0.26 -14.12
CA THR A 341 -0.37 -0.78 -14.48
C THR A 341 -0.08 -0.85 -15.97
N ILE A 342 -1.06 -0.56 -16.83
CA ILE A 342 -0.89 -0.62 -18.29
C ILE A 342 0.29 0.23 -18.79
N PRO A 343 0.40 1.54 -18.47
CA PRO A 343 1.51 2.36 -18.96
C PRO A 343 2.88 1.89 -18.46
N GLN A 344 2.93 1.32 -17.25
CA GLN A 344 4.16 0.78 -16.67
C GLN A 344 4.61 -0.48 -17.41
N VAL A 345 3.68 -1.41 -17.66
CA VAL A 345 3.98 -2.64 -18.41
C VAL A 345 4.38 -2.32 -19.84
N LEU A 346 3.71 -1.36 -20.49
CA LEU A 346 4.07 -0.91 -21.84
C LEU A 346 5.45 -0.25 -21.88
N ALA A 347 5.76 0.64 -20.93
CA ALA A 347 7.06 1.29 -20.84
C ALA A 347 8.19 0.28 -20.66
N GLN A 348 7.99 -0.74 -19.82
CA GLN A 348 8.99 -1.79 -19.63
C GLN A 348 9.10 -2.70 -20.85
N GLN A 349 7.99 -3.07 -21.49
CA GLN A 349 8.02 -3.83 -22.72
C GLN A 349 8.81 -3.08 -23.80
N GLN A 350 8.61 -1.78 -23.89
CA GLN A 350 9.39 -0.92 -24.77
C GLN A 350 10.87 -0.88 -24.36
N GLU A 351 11.19 -0.71 -23.07
CA GLU A 351 12.59 -0.71 -22.60
C GLU A 351 13.31 -2.01 -23.00
N VAL A 352 12.67 -3.17 -22.77
CA VAL A 352 13.24 -4.47 -23.17
C VAL A 352 13.38 -4.57 -24.68
N THR A 353 12.40 -4.07 -25.44
CA THR A 353 12.42 -4.09 -26.91
C THR A 353 13.53 -3.19 -27.44
N LEU A 354 13.68 -1.97 -26.93
CA LEU A 354 14.73 -1.03 -27.29
C LEU A 354 16.11 -1.52 -26.85
N SER A 355 16.22 -2.13 -25.66
CA SER A 355 17.47 -2.75 -25.20
C SER A 355 17.86 -3.99 -26.02
N LYS A 356 16.87 -4.67 -26.63
CA LYS A 356 17.12 -5.76 -27.58
C LYS A 356 17.39 -5.25 -28.99
N ALA A 357 16.87 -4.08 -29.39
CA ALA A 357 17.00 -3.54 -30.74
C ALA A 357 18.21 -2.60 -30.91
N THR A 358 18.71 -2.02 -29.82
CA THR A 358 19.85 -1.10 -29.81
C THR A 358 20.98 -1.67 -28.97
N ASP A 359 22.21 -1.21 -29.17
CA ASP A 359 23.32 -1.65 -28.33
C ASP A 359 23.45 -0.88 -27.04
N ASN A 360 22.50 -0.03 -26.67
CA ASN A 360 22.61 0.80 -25.46
C ASN A 360 23.97 1.53 -25.37
N SER A 361 24.55 1.87 -26.52
CA SER A 361 25.89 2.46 -26.61
C SER A 361 25.79 3.99 -26.65
N ILE A 362 26.76 4.61 -25.99
CA ILE A 362 26.91 6.06 -25.87
C ILE A 362 28.27 6.39 -26.43
N PHE A 363 28.33 7.31 -27.37
CA PHE A 363 29.58 7.78 -27.94
C PHE A 363 29.95 9.12 -27.30
N VAL A 364 31.17 9.18 -26.77
CA VAL A 364 31.70 10.33 -26.03
C VAL A 364 32.92 10.83 -26.79
N THR A 365 32.94 12.10 -27.18
CA THR A 365 34.07 12.74 -27.87
C THR A 365 34.55 13.94 -27.07
N ASN A 366 35.83 14.26 -27.18
CA ASN A 366 36.37 15.51 -26.67
C ASN A 366 36.21 16.63 -27.71
N ASP A 367 35.09 17.32 -27.65
CA ASP A 367 34.76 18.43 -28.54
C ASP A 367 35.41 19.75 -28.09
N THR A 368 36.74 19.77 -28.02
CA THR A 368 37.51 20.98 -27.69
C THR A 368 37.24 22.14 -28.67
N LEU A 369 36.79 21.82 -29.90
CA LEU A 369 36.46 22.78 -30.96
C LEU A 369 35.00 23.29 -30.90
N GLY A 370 34.12 22.70 -30.09
CA GLY A 370 32.71 23.06 -30.03
C GLY A 370 31.92 22.78 -31.31
N SER A 371 32.34 21.76 -32.07
CA SER A 371 31.71 21.32 -33.31
C SER A 371 30.33 20.70 -33.12
N ASN A 372 30.03 20.20 -31.91
CA ASN A 372 28.88 19.34 -31.59
C ASN A 372 28.74 18.15 -32.56
N SER A 373 29.87 17.63 -33.05
CA SER A 373 29.88 16.51 -33.98
C SER A 373 29.45 15.21 -33.31
N ASN A 374 28.71 14.39 -34.06
CA ASN A 374 28.40 13.02 -33.67
C ASN A 374 29.49 12.02 -34.07
N GLN A 375 30.59 12.52 -34.65
CA GLN A 375 31.75 11.77 -35.09
C GLN A 375 32.98 12.22 -34.30
N ASP A 376 33.96 11.34 -34.22
CA ASP A 376 35.32 11.70 -33.84
C ASP A 376 35.94 12.49 -35.00
N LEU A 377 36.12 13.80 -34.79
CA LEU A 377 36.76 14.67 -35.76
C LEU A 377 38.19 14.89 -35.32
N GLU A 378 39.11 14.88 -36.27
CA GLU A 378 40.45 15.40 -36.04
C GLU A 378 40.44 16.89 -36.43
N PRO A 379 40.98 17.81 -35.60
CA PRO A 379 41.85 17.57 -34.45
C PRO A 379 41.15 17.75 -33.06
N PHE A 380 40.91 16.66 -32.31
CA PHE A 380 40.31 16.66 -30.96
C PHE A 380 41.25 16.14 -29.89
N ARG A 381 41.35 16.87 -28.77
CA ARG A 381 42.27 16.50 -27.70
C ARG A 381 41.97 15.16 -27.03
N ASN A 382 43.02 14.48 -26.60
CA ASN A 382 42.91 13.26 -25.80
C ASN A 382 42.06 13.44 -24.52
N LEU A 383 41.21 12.44 -24.22
CA LEU A 383 40.60 12.32 -22.91
C LEU A 383 41.66 11.94 -21.87
N SER A 384 41.54 12.49 -20.67
CA SER A 384 42.41 12.15 -19.56
C SER A 384 42.06 10.77 -18.98
N ASN A 385 43.07 10.09 -18.42
CA ASN A 385 42.85 8.84 -17.67
C ASN A 385 41.91 9.03 -16.46
N GLN A 386 41.84 10.25 -15.91
CA GLN A 386 40.92 10.59 -14.84
C GLN A 386 39.47 10.63 -15.35
N GLU A 387 39.21 11.29 -16.48
CA GLU A 387 37.89 11.30 -17.12
C GLU A 387 37.42 9.89 -17.47
N GLU A 388 38.28 9.08 -18.09
CA GLU A 388 37.97 7.67 -18.40
C GLU A 388 37.59 6.89 -17.12
N SER A 389 38.36 7.05 -16.04
CA SER A 389 38.09 6.37 -14.77
C SER A 389 36.80 6.86 -14.11
N ILE A 390 36.45 8.14 -14.21
CA ILE A 390 35.21 8.69 -13.66
C ILE A 390 34.02 8.16 -14.45
N ILE A 391 34.10 8.19 -15.78
CA ILE A 391 33.07 7.66 -16.69
C ILE A 391 32.80 6.19 -16.40
N GLY A 392 33.85 5.38 -16.22
CA GLY A 392 33.71 3.95 -15.90
C GLY A 392 33.03 3.65 -14.56
N LYS A 393 32.98 4.62 -13.63
CA LYS A 393 32.32 4.49 -12.32
C LYS A 393 30.88 4.99 -12.28
N VAL A 394 30.37 5.57 -13.37
CA VAL A 394 28.99 6.06 -13.44
C VAL A 394 28.01 4.88 -13.30
N LYS A 395 26.98 5.04 -12.45
CA LYS A 395 25.96 4.02 -12.23
C LYS A 395 25.24 3.69 -13.55
N GLY A 396 25.10 2.40 -13.86
CA GLY A 396 24.48 1.93 -15.10
C GLY A 396 25.48 1.62 -16.22
N VAL A 397 26.73 2.05 -16.11
CA VAL A 397 27.79 1.66 -17.05
C VAL A 397 28.10 0.16 -16.89
N LYS A 398 28.17 -0.54 -18.02
CA LYS A 398 28.57 -1.95 -18.13
C LYS A 398 30.07 -2.05 -18.45
N ILE A 399 30.53 -1.32 -19.47
CA ILE A 399 31.93 -1.31 -19.92
C ILE A 399 32.22 -0.02 -20.69
N VAL A 400 33.49 0.40 -20.72
CA VAL A 400 33.98 1.54 -21.50
C VAL A 400 35.06 1.05 -22.45
N TYR A 401 34.96 1.43 -23.72
CA TYR A 401 35.93 1.16 -24.75
C TYR A 401 36.58 2.44 -25.26
N LYS A 402 37.86 2.37 -25.62
CA LYS A 402 38.57 3.47 -26.28
C LYS A 402 38.28 3.43 -27.76
N TYR A 403 37.81 4.54 -28.34
CA TYR A 403 37.56 4.61 -29.76
C TYR A 403 38.80 5.10 -30.51
N PHE A 404 39.08 4.47 -31.64
CA PHE A 404 40.09 4.87 -32.61
C PHE A 404 39.72 4.21 -33.95
N ASN A 405 40.22 4.76 -35.05
CA ASN A 405 39.99 4.20 -36.38
C ASN A 405 41.32 4.07 -37.14
N PHE A 406 41.32 3.27 -38.21
CA PHE A 406 42.42 3.25 -39.17
C PHE A 406 41.98 3.91 -40.45
N VAL A 407 42.70 4.94 -40.87
CA VAL A 407 42.33 5.72 -42.06
C VAL A 407 42.98 5.14 -43.30
N SER A 408 42.34 5.33 -44.44
CA SER A 408 42.87 4.91 -45.74
C SER A 408 44.00 5.81 -46.26
N TYR A 409 44.11 7.03 -45.72
CA TYR A 409 45.22 7.95 -45.92
C TYR A 409 45.44 8.77 -44.65
N GLY A 410 46.69 8.92 -44.21
CA GLY A 410 47.05 9.69 -43.02
C GLY A 410 48.44 10.33 -43.17
N LEU A 411 48.69 11.35 -42.34
CA LEU A 411 49.95 12.08 -42.32
C LEU A 411 51.07 11.23 -41.69
N THR A 412 52.16 11.03 -42.43
CA THR A 412 53.34 10.26 -42.04
C THR A 412 54.58 11.15 -42.11
N LYS A 413 55.73 10.62 -41.68
CA LYS A 413 57.02 11.30 -41.83
C LYS A 413 57.37 11.59 -43.30
N ASP A 414 57.01 10.68 -44.20
CA ASP A 414 57.51 10.69 -45.57
C ASP A 414 56.60 11.46 -46.53
N ASN A 415 55.29 11.53 -46.24
CA ASN A 415 54.26 12.18 -47.09
C ASN A 415 53.76 13.52 -46.51
N ALA A 416 54.50 14.13 -45.60
CA ALA A 416 54.08 15.34 -44.88
C ALA A 416 53.80 16.56 -45.77
N LYS A 417 54.27 16.52 -47.02
CA LYS A 417 54.12 17.58 -48.03
C LYS A 417 53.28 17.12 -49.24
N ASP A 418 52.77 15.89 -49.22
CA ASP A 418 52.05 15.31 -50.36
C ASP A 418 50.53 15.53 -50.22
N PRO A 419 49.84 15.88 -51.32
CA PRO A 419 48.38 15.98 -51.33
C PRO A 419 47.73 14.61 -51.13
N GLU A 420 46.51 14.60 -50.57
CA GLU A 420 45.68 13.40 -50.44
C GLU A 420 45.60 12.65 -51.78
N PRO A 421 45.78 11.31 -51.79
CA PRO A 421 45.83 10.54 -53.02
C PRO A 421 44.49 10.64 -53.75
N THR A 422 44.55 10.80 -55.08
CA THR A 422 43.36 10.85 -55.93
C THR A 422 42.61 9.52 -55.98
N SER A 423 43.28 8.41 -55.68
CA SER A 423 42.63 7.12 -55.47
C SER A 423 43.43 6.17 -54.58
N ILE A 424 42.72 5.25 -53.95
CA ILE A 424 43.27 4.30 -52.97
C ILE A 424 43.13 2.88 -53.53
N PRO A 425 44.26 2.18 -53.80
CA PRO A 425 44.21 0.84 -54.38
C PRO A 425 43.82 -0.21 -53.32
N ILE A 426 42.83 -1.03 -53.66
CA ILE A 426 42.40 -2.20 -52.85
C ILE A 426 42.36 -3.42 -53.76
N ASN A 427 42.88 -4.56 -53.28
CA ASN A 427 42.75 -5.84 -53.96
C ASN A 427 41.72 -6.70 -53.22
N ILE A 428 40.72 -7.23 -53.93
CA ILE A 428 39.76 -8.20 -53.38
C ILE A 428 39.83 -9.46 -54.24
N GLY A 429 40.30 -10.56 -53.66
CA GLY A 429 40.67 -11.75 -54.42
C GLY A 429 41.70 -11.40 -55.49
N ASN A 430 41.39 -11.71 -56.75
CA ASN A 430 42.25 -11.42 -57.90
C ASN A 430 41.92 -10.08 -58.60
N LYS A 431 40.93 -9.33 -58.11
CA LYS A 431 40.49 -8.06 -58.71
C LYS A 431 41.10 -6.87 -57.99
N LYS A 432 41.55 -5.88 -58.78
CA LYS A 432 42.06 -4.60 -58.28
C LYS A 432 40.98 -3.53 -58.41
N TYR A 433 40.79 -2.76 -57.36
CA TYR A 433 39.84 -1.65 -57.26
C TYR A 433 40.59 -0.37 -56.91
N SER A 434 40.12 0.76 -57.41
CA SER A 434 40.67 2.08 -57.17
C SER A 434 39.59 2.94 -56.54
N ILE A 435 39.63 3.08 -55.22
CA ILE A 435 38.60 3.77 -54.42
C ILE A 435 38.85 5.27 -54.49
N ALA A 436 37.85 6.04 -54.92
CA ALA A 436 38.00 7.47 -55.19
C ALA A 436 37.94 8.37 -53.94
N LYS A 437 37.34 7.88 -52.85
CA LYS A 437 37.20 8.62 -51.58
C LYS A 437 37.97 7.93 -50.47
N THR A 438 38.52 8.72 -49.55
CA THR A 438 39.03 8.21 -48.28
C THR A 438 37.92 7.56 -47.48
N PHE A 439 38.31 6.50 -46.77
CA PHE A 439 37.47 5.73 -45.85
C PHE A 439 38.26 5.43 -44.58
N SER A 440 37.56 4.90 -43.58
CA SER A 440 38.17 4.38 -42.35
C SER A 440 37.72 2.95 -42.07
N ILE A 441 38.56 2.24 -41.31
CA ILE A 441 38.20 1.00 -40.61
C ILE A 441 37.82 1.38 -39.18
N GLN A 442 36.57 1.12 -38.82
CA GLN A 442 36.03 1.39 -37.49
C GLN A 442 35.96 0.10 -36.66
N PRO A 443 36.06 0.19 -35.33
CA PRO A 443 35.95 -0.97 -34.45
C PRO A 443 34.50 -1.45 -34.35
N LEU A 444 34.32 -2.77 -34.39
CA LEU A 444 33.12 -3.46 -33.94
C LEU A 444 33.35 -3.94 -32.52
N TYR A 445 32.55 -3.42 -31.60
CA TYR A 445 32.61 -3.86 -30.20
C TYR A 445 31.85 -5.19 -30.04
N PRO A 446 32.24 -6.04 -29.06
CA PRO A 446 31.52 -7.28 -28.78
C PRO A 446 30.01 -7.09 -28.57
N GLU A 447 29.61 -5.94 -28.01
CA GLU A 447 28.20 -5.57 -27.82
C GLU A 447 27.48 -5.10 -29.10
N ASP A 448 28.20 -4.55 -30.08
CA ASP A 448 27.65 -4.08 -31.36
C ASP A 448 27.18 -5.26 -32.25
N ILE A 449 27.72 -6.48 -32.03
CA ILE A 449 27.55 -7.65 -32.92
C ILE A 449 26.45 -8.61 -32.42
N SER A 450 25.52 -8.13 -31.61
CA SER A 450 24.31 -8.90 -31.30
C SER A 450 23.44 -9.03 -32.56
N ARG A 451 22.51 -10.01 -32.63
CA ARG A 451 21.64 -10.31 -33.81
C ARG A 451 20.68 -9.15 -34.23
N LYS A 452 21.03 -7.90 -33.93
CA LYS A 452 20.22 -6.69 -34.00
C LYS A 452 20.28 -5.97 -35.35
N TYR A 453 21.40 -6.11 -36.07
CA TYR A 453 21.58 -5.55 -37.40
C TYR A 453 21.42 -6.62 -38.47
N PHE A 454 20.68 -6.31 -39.54
CA PHE A 454 20.53 -7.20 -40.68
C PHE A 454 21.87 -7.29 -41.41
N PHE A 455 22.57 -8.42 -41.32
CA PHE A 455 23.65 -8.72 -42.26
C PHE A 455 23.00 -9.09 -43.60
N SER A 456 23.36 -8.38 -44.68
CA SER A 456 22.81 -8.68 -46.01
C SER A 456 23.33 -10.02 -46.52
N GLN A 457 24.60 -10.36 -46.22
CA GLN A 457 25.22 -11.66 -46.44
C GLN A 457 26.31 -11.96 -45.40
N GLY A 458 26.40 -13.23 -44.98
CA GLY A 458 27.36 -13.70 -43.97
C GLY A 458 26.90 -13.45 -42.53
N THR A 459 27.58 -14.07 -41.57
CA THR A 459 27.44 -13.77 -40.13
C THR A 459 28.84 -13.59 -39.57
N PRO A 460 29.30 -12.37 -39.24
CA PRO A 460 30.52 -12.23 -38.47
C PRO A 460 30.27 -12.88 -37.13
N LYS A 461 30.87 -14.06 -36.92
CA LYS A 461 30.97 -14.63 -35.58
C LYS A 461 31.99 -13.79 -34.83
N VAL A 462 31.63 -13.34 -33.62
CA VAL A 462 32.55 -12.72 -32.65
C VAL A 462 33.84 -13.55 -32.57
N ASN A 463 35.00 -12.89 -32.47
CA ASN A 463 36.34 -13.51 -32.45
C ASN A 463 36.75 -14.24 -33.74
N LYS A 464 36.58 -13.61 -34.90
CA LYS A 464 37.21 -14.10 -36.15
C LYS A 464 38.07 -13.01 -36.77
N ASP A 465 39.32 -13.35 -37.06
CA ASP A 465 40.20 -12.53 -37.89
C ASP A 465 39.52 -12.23 -39.23
N GLY A 466 39.26 -10.95 -39.50
CA GLY A 466 38.49 -10.57 -40.67
C GLY A 466 38.10 -9.10 -40.74
N LEU A 467 37.59 -8.72 -41.90
CA LEU A 467 37.03 -7.41 -42.17
C LEU A 467 35.55 -7.54 -42.55
N VAL A 468 34.72 -6.68 -41.99
CA VAL A 468 33.32 -6.52 -42.36
C VAL A 468 33.19 -5.27 -43.22
N VAL A 469 32.41 -5.34 -44.28
CA VAL A 469 32.25 -4.24 -45.25
C VAL A 469 30.80 -3.77 -45.24
N SER A 470 30.54 -2.47 -45.33
CA SER A 470 29.16 -1.98 -45.48
C SER A 470 28.65 -2.14 -46.90
N GLN A 471 27.36 -2.39 -47.05
CA GLN A 471 26.69 -2.41 -48.35
C GLN A 471 26.88 -1.06 -49.07
N THR A 472 26.76 0.05 -48.35
CA THR A 472 27.00 1.41 -48.86
C THR A 472 28.41 1.60 -49.43
N PHE A 473 29.45 1.04 -48.79
CA PHE A 473 30.81 1.10 -49.30
C PHE A 473 30.96 0.33 -50.61
N LEU A 474 30.33 -0.84 -50.71
CA LEU A 474 30.34 -1.65 -51.93
C LEU A 474 29.65 -0.92 -53.08
N ASP A 475 28.47 -0.38 -52.82
CA ASP A 475 27.65 0.29 -53.83
C ASP A 475 28.32 1.58 -54.34
N ASN A 476 28.87 2.40 -53.43
CA ASN A 476 29.61 3.62 -53.78
C ASN A 476 30.86 3.37 -54.63
N ASN A 477 31.40 2.15 -54.60
CA ASN A 477 32.60 1.76 -55.35
C ASN A 477 32.31 0.74 -56.45
N HIS A 478 31.05 0.50 -56.77
CA HIS A 478 30.60 -0.44 -57.79
C HIS A 478 31.16 -1.87 -57.61
N ILE A 479 31.29 -2.32 -56.35
CA ILE A 479 31.76 -3.65 -55.98
C ILE A 479 30.54 -4.55 -55.76
N SER A 480 30.45 -5.68 -56.46
CA SER A 480 29.35 -6.63 -56.25
C SER A 480 29.47 -7.35 -54.91
N SER A 481 28.39 -7.35 -54.12
CA SER A 481 28.30 -8.08 -52.85
C SER A 481 28.18 -9.60 -53.03
N LYS A 482 27.77 -10.09 -54.21
CA LYS A 482 27.50 -11.50 -54.48
C LYS A 482 28.79 -12.34 -54.40
N GLY A 483 28.86 -13.24 -53.42
CA GLY A 483 30.01 -14.14 -53.24
C GLY A 483 31.27 -13.45 -52.68
N LEU A 484 31.14 -12.23 -52.17
CA LEU A 484 32.26 -11.45 -51.64
C LEU A 484 32.80 -12.02 -50.31
N VAL A 485 31.90 -12.51 -49.46
CA VAL A 485 32.25 -13.11 -48.16
C VAL A 485 33.16 -14.33 -48.37
N GLY A 486 34.28 -14.36 -47.66
CA GLY A 486 35.31 -15.40 -47.74
C GLY A 486 36.53 -15.03 -48.61
N HIS A 487 36.44 -14.00 -49.45
CA HIS A 487 37.58 -13.51 -50.23
C HIS A 487 38.59 -12.74 -49.37
N ASN A 488 39.87 -12.81 -49.73
CA ASN A 488 40.90 -11.96 -49.12
C ASN A 488 40.81 -10.54 -49.67
N ILE A 489 40.82 -9.55 -48.79
CA ILE A 489 41.01 -8.15 -49.10
C ILE A 489 42.42 -7.73 -48.67
N SER A 490 43.15 -7.05 -49.56
CA SER A 490 44.47 -6.47 -49.29
C SER A 490 44.44 -4.98 -49.57
N LEU A 491 44.79 -4.18 -48.56
CA LEU A 491 44.89 -2.72 -48.66
C LEU A 491 46.02 -2.20 -47.77
N THR A 492 46.42 -0.95 -47.99
CA THR A 492 47.28 -0.23 -47.05
C THR A 492 46.40 0.63 -46.15
N ILE A 493 46.57 0.47 -44.84
CA ILE A 493 45.90 1.27 -43.82
C ILE A 493 46.92 2.15 -43.11
N TYR A 494 46.50 3.30 -42.62
CA TYR A 494 47.32 4.21 -41.85
C TYR A 494 46.90 4.08 -40.39
N VAL A 495 47.82 3.56 -39.57
CA VAL A 495 47.59 3.29 -38.15
C VAL A 495 48.24 4.41 -37.34
N PRO A 496 47.49 5.10 -36.45
CA PRO A 496 48.06 6.17 -35.64
C PRO A 496 49.01 5.59 -34.58
N TYR A 497 50.10 6.30 -34.28
CA TYR A 497 51.06 5.87 -33.25
C TYR A 497 51.65 7.01 -32.41
N ALA A 498 51.51 8.24 -32.86
CA ALA A 498 51.92 9.46 -32.16
C ALA A 498 51.02 10.62 -32.57
N GLU A 499 51.14 11.75 -31.89
CA GLU A 499 50.41 12.97 -32.20
C GLU A 499 51.34 14.17 -32.24
N PHE A 500 51.00 15.18 -33.02
CA PHE A 500 51.60 16.51 -32.96
C PHE A 500 50.61 17.52 -32.39
N LEU A 501 51.08 18.39 -31.51
CA LEU A 501 50.28 19.42 -30.85
C LEU A 501 50.23 20.67 -31.72
N ALA A 502 49.03 21.20 -31.93
CA ALA A 502 48.75 22.39 -32.73
C ALA A 502 47.79 23.34 -31.98
N THR A 503 47.49 24.47 -32.62
CA THR A 503 46.45 25.40 -32.18
C THR A 503 45.59 25.76 -33.38
N SER A 504 44.27 25.73 -33.19
CA SER A 504 43.30 26.13 -34.21
C SER A 504 42.45 27.31 -33.74
N GLU A 505 41.97 28.13 -34.66
CA GLU A 505 41.02 29.21 -34.35
C GLU A 505 39.60 28.64 -34.30
N LEU A 506 38.81 29.04 -33.29
CA LEU A 506 37.42 28.62 -33.19
C LEU A 506 36.59 29.19 -34.36
N PRO A 507 35.77 28.37 -35.05
CA PRO A 507 34.94 28.83 -36.18
C PRO A 507 33.99 29.98 -35.83
N SER A 508 33.60 30.10 -34.56
CA SER A 508 32.62 31.05 -34.06
C SER A 508 33.21 32.37 -33.56
N ASN A 509 34.54 32.47 -33.39
CA ASN A 509 35.19 33.70 -32.91
C ASN A 509 36.68 33.74 -33.31
N ASN A 510 37.00 34.50 -34.38
CA ASN A 510 38.33 34.68 -35.00
C ASN A 510 39.41 35.32 -34.12
N LYS A 511 39.27 35.27 -32.78
CA LYS A 511 40.27 35.75 -31.82
C LYS A 511 40.62 34.74 -30.74
N LYS A 512 39.88 33.62 -30.64
CA LYS A 512 40.10 32.61 -29.61
C LYS A 512 40.72 31.38 -30.24
N THR A 513 42.01 31.18 -29.99
CA THR A 513 42.72 29.95 -30.34
C THR A 513 42.47 28.88 -29.28
N VAL A 514 42.28 27.65 -29.72
CA VAL A 514 42.18 26.47 -28.88
C VAL A 514 43.30 25.50 -29.24
N ALA A 515 43.83 24.82 -28.23
CA ALA A 515 44.84 23.80 -28.44
C ALA A 515 44.19 22.55 -29.03
N THR A 516 44.81 22.01 -30.07
CA THR A 516 44.36 20.86 -30.84
C THR A 516 45.55 19.91 -31.05
N ASP A 517 45.31 18.75 -31.63
CA ASP A 517 46.34 17.74 -31.94
C ASP A 517 46.02 17.02 -33.25
N GLY A 518 47.05 16.55 -33.96
CA GLY A 518 46.86 15.76 -35.15
C GLY A 518 47.59 14.43 -35.05
N ASN A 519 46.94 13.38 -35.50
CA ASN A 519 47.52 12.05 -35.53
C ASN A 519 48.67 11.93 -36.55
N ILE A 520 49.72 11.23 -36.13
CA ILE A 520 50.83 10.79 -36.95
C ILE A 520 50.67 9.29 -37.20
N TYR A 521 50.69 8.92 -38.46
CA TYR A 521 50.39 7.57 -38.92
C TYR A 521 51.62 6.87 -39.48
N VAL A 522 51.54 5.54 -39.52
CA VAL A 522 52.46 4.69 -40.27
C VAL A 522 51.66 3.77 -41.20
N PRO A 523 52.07 3.60 -42.46
CA PRO A 523 51.38 2.73 -43.40
C PRO A 523 51.63 1.26 -43.05
N VAL A 524 50.55 0.49 -42.91
CA VAL A 524 50.56 -0.94 -42.63
C VAL A 524 49.82 -1.66 -43.74
N LYS A 525 50.47 -2.63 -44.39
CA LYS A 525 49.81 -3.51 -45.36
C LYS A 525 48.95 -4.53 -44.61
N LEU A 526 47.65 -4.46 -44.82
CA LEU A 526 46.66 -5.34 -44.22
C LEU A 526 46.12 -6.30 -45.28
N THR A 527 46.29 -7.61 -45.07
CA THR A 527 45.65 -8.67 -45.86
C THR A 527 44.81 -9.54 -44.93
N THR A 528 43.49 -9.54 -45.12
CA THR A 528 42.54 -10.27 -44.25
C THR A 528 41.33 -10.77 -45.04
N LYS A 529 40.49 -11.63 -44.46
CA LYS A 529 39.28 -12.16 -45.12
C LYS A 529 38.08 -11.25 -44.90
N ILE A 530 37.23 -11.10 -45.91
CA ILE A 530 35.91 -10.47 -45.74
C ILE A 530 34.98 -11.47 -45.04
N THR A 531 34.52 -11.15 -43.83
CA THR A 531 33.74 -12.08 -42.98
C THR A 531 32.23 -11.81 -42.98
N GLY A 532 31.80 -10.63 -43.42
CA GLY A 532 30.39 -10.28 -43.53
C GLY A 532 30.16 -8.95 -44.24
N ILE A 533 28.89 -8.71 -44.58
CA ILE A 533 28.42 -7.46 -45.18
C ILE A 533 27.32 -6.87 -44.28
N LEU A 534 27.52 -5.64 -43.79
CA LEU A 534 26.52 -4.89 -43.03
C LEU A 534 25.50 -4.27 -43.97
N ALA A 535 24.21 -4.35 -43.64
CA ALA A 535 23.18 -3.59 -44.36
C ALA A 535 23.35 -2.07 -44.17
N ASP A 536 22.75 -1.30 -45.07
CA ASP A 536 22.85 0.17 -45.11
C ASP A 536 22.26 0.88 -43.87
N ASN A 537 21.55 0.15 -43.01
CA ASN A 537 20.89 0.69 -41.83
C ASN A 537 21.73 0.63 -40.54
N TYR A 538 23.04 0.40 -40.64
CA TYR A 538 23.93 0.44 -39.48
C TYR A 538 23.97 1.85 -38.89
N PRO A 539 23.48 2.05 -37.64
CA PRO A 539 23.13 3.38 -37.13
C PRO A 539 24.33 4.17 -36.59
N TYR A 540 25.48 3.52 -36.35
CA TYR A 540 26.64 4.18 -35.76
C TYR A 540 27.60 4.65 -36.85
N ASN A 541 27.68 5.95 -37.04
CA ASN A 541 28.71 6.59 -37.85
C ASN A 541 29.62 7.40 -36.96
N ARG A 542 30.71 6.77 -36.48
CA ARG A 542 31.61 7.37 -35.49
C ARG A 542 32.82 8.07 -36.12
N SER A 543 33.04 7.91 -37.43
CA SER A 543 34.19 8.45 -38.16
C SER A 543 33.79 9.52 -39.16
N GLU A 544 34.56 10.59 -39.27
CA GLU A 544 34.41 11.64 -40.30
C GLU A 544 34.54 11.11 -41.73
N LEU A 545 35.32 10.04 -41.95
CA LEU A 545 35.51 9.39 -43.26
C LEU A 545 34.39 8.38 -43.59
N GLY A 546 33.36 8.31 -42.75
CA GLY A 546 32.16 7.51 -42.97
C GLY A 546 32.27 6.02 -42.64
N ASN A 547 31.14 5.34 -42.84
CA ASN A 547 30.93 3.92 -42.54
C ASN A 547 31.34 3.01 -43.69
N GLY A 548 32.64 2.84 -43.87
CA GLY A 548 33.21 2.02 -44.94
C GLY A 548 33.43 0.57 -44.54
N LEU A 549 34.37 0.39 -43.63
CA LEU A 549 34.95 -0.90 -43.26
C LEU A 549 34.98 -1.05 -41.75
N PHE A 550 34.94 -2.28 -41.27
CA PHE A 550 34.76 -2.60 -39.87
C PHE A 550 35.63 -3.80 -39.47
N MET A 551 36.23 -3.76 -38.30
CA MET A 551 37.10 -4.83 -37.79
C MET A 551 36.83 -5.06 -36.30
N ASP A 552 37.01 -6.29 -35.82
CA ASP A 552 36.87 -6.63 -34.41
C ASP A 552 37.78 -5.74 -33.53
N TYR A 553 37.21 -5.22 -32.44
CA TYR A 553 37.93 -4.30 -31.55
C TYR A 553 39.24 -4.88 -30.99
N ALA A 554 39.26 -6.18 -30.64
CA ALA A 554 40.47 -6.82 -30.11
C ALA A 554 41.54 -6.95 -31.20
N GLN A 555 41.14 -7.28 -32.43
CA GLN A 555 42.05 -7.33 -33.58
C GLN A 555 42.65 -5.95 -33.87
N MET A 556 41.83 -4.89 -33.92
CA MET A 556 42.32 -3.52 -34.11
C MET A 556 43.26 -3.09 -32.98
N THR A 557 42.93 -3.43 -31.74
CA THR A 557 43.76 -3.11 -30.58
C THR A 557 45.12 -3.78 -30.67
N GLY A 558 45.17 -5.05 -31.12
CA GLY A 558 46.43 -5.77 -31.36
C GLY A 558 47.29 -5.07 -32.42
N ILE A 559 46.70 -4.67 -33.55
CA ILE A 559 47.41 -3.94 -34.61
C ILE A 559 47.95 -2.61 -34.10
N LEU A 560 47.14 -1.84 -33.35
CA LEU A 560 47.53 -0.56 -32.78
C LEU A 560 48.70 -0.72 -31.80
N GLN A 561 48.60 -1.64 -30.84
CA GLN A 561 49.65 -1.87 -29.84
C GLN A 561 50.96 -2.34 -30.47
N ASP A 562 50.89 -3.27 -31.44
CA ASP A 562 52.06 -3.71 -32.20
C ASP A 562 52.70 -2.55 -32.97
N THR A 563 51.89 -1.66 -33.53
CA THR A 563 52.34 -0.49 -34.28
C THR A 563 53.05 0.51 -33.36
N ILE A 564 52.45 0.86 -32.22
CA ILE A 564 53.06 1.76 -31.22
C ILE A 564 54.37 1.16 -30.70
N LYS A 565 54.40 -0.15 -30.41
CA LYS A 565 55.61 -0.84 -29.92
C LYS A 565 56.74 -0.84 -30.95
N LYS A 566 56.42 -1.00 -32.25
CA LYS A 566 57.41 -0.99 -33.35
C LYS A 566 57.90 0.41 -33.70
N ASN A 567 57.11 1.44 -33.40
CA ASN A 567 57.40 2.84 -33.73
C ASN A 567 57.48 3.71 -32.47
N PRO A 568 58.43 3.47 -31.54
CA PRO A 568 58.57 4.31 -30.36
C PRO A 568 58.90 5.75 -30.78
N LEU A 569 58.28 6.73 -30.11
CA LEU A 569 58.53 8.14 -30.37
C LEU A 569 60.00 8.49 -30.06
N LYS A 570 60.84 8.61 -31.09
CA LYS A 570 62.27 8.96 -31.00
C LYS A 570 62.52 10.27 -31.75
N GLY A 571 62.68 11.37 -31.01
CA GLY A 571 62.92 12.71 -31.58
C GLY A 571 61.66 13.39 -32.11
N GLN A 572 61.81 14.54 -32.77
CA GLN A 572 60.71 15.27 -33.41
C GLN A 572 60.57 14.85 -34.89
N ILE A 573 59.44 14.24 -35.24
CA ILE A 573 59.04 13.87 -36.62
C ILE A 573 58.77 15.13 -37.46
N PHE A 574 57.92 16.03 -36.95
CA PHE A 574 57.68 17.36 -37.49
C PHE A 574 58.42 18.43 -36.66
N PRO A 575 59.47 19.08 -37.20
CA PRO A 575 60.31 20.02 -36.44
C PRO A 575 59.56 21.23 -35.86
N SER A 576 58.46 21.64 -36.49
CA SER A 576 57.68 22.83 -36.10
C SER A 576 56.63 22.54 -35.01
N PHE A 577 56.41 21.28 -34.65
CA PHE A 577 55.35 20.89 -33.72
C PHE A 577 55.89 20.04 -32.57
N LYS A 578 55.43 20.34 -31.36
CA LYS A 578 55.63 19.44 -30.21
C LYS A 578 54.88 18.15 -30.48
N GLN A 579 55.44 17.02 -30.05
CA GLN A 579 54.83 15.70 -30.24
C GLN A 579 54.65 14.98 -28.92
N GLN A 580 53.63 14.11 -28.88
CA GLN A 580 53.32 13.27 -27.74
C GLN A 580 52.97 11.85 -28.19
N ALA A 581 52.91 10.94 -27.22
CA ALA A 581 52.41 9.59 -27.46
C ALA A 581 50.92 9.64 -27.84
N PHE A 582 50.50 8.71 -28.70
CA PHE A 582 49.10 8.59 -29.10
C PHE A 582 48.18 8.38 -27.88
N GLY A 583 47.10 9.13 -27.83
CA GLY A 583 45.99 8.96 -26.92
C GLY A 583 44.69 8.74 -27.67
N PHE A 584 43.57 8.94 -26.97
CA PHE A 584 42.25 8.70 -27.53
C PHE A 584 41.38 9.93 -27.30
N SER A 585 40.83 10.47 -28.38
CA SER A 585 39.91 11.61 -28.44
C SER A 585 38.45 11.23 -28.19
N ALA A 586 38.14 9.93 -28.20
CA ALA A 586 36.78 9.42 -28.03
C ALA A 586 36.69 8.10 -27.26
N LEU A 587 35.53 7.87 -26.64
CA LEU A 587 35.16 6.65 -25.91
C LEU A 587 33.80 6.13 -26.39
N VAL A 588 33.61 4.81 -26.33
CA VAL A 588 32.31 4.15 -26.44
C VAL A 588 31.94 3.57 -25.08
N VAL A 589 30.88 4.11 -24.48
CA VAL A 589 30.37 3.72 -23.17
C VAL A 589 29.14 2.84 -23.36
N GLN A 590 29.20 1.63 -22.83
CA GLN A 590 28.13 0.65 -22.94
C GLN A 590 27.26 0.70 -21.67
N ALA A 591 25.96 0.96 -21.82
CA ALA A 591 25.01 0.93 -20.71
C ALA A 591 24.45 -0.50 -20.46
N LYS A 592 23.97 -0.76 -19.24
CA LYS A 592 23.31 -2.03 -18.87
C LYS A 592 21.93 -2.15 -19.51
N THR A 593 21.10 -1.10 -19.43
CA THR A 593 19.79 -1.03 -20.11
C THR A 593 19.70 0.15 -21.06
N PHE A 594 18.64 0.19 -21.86
CA PHE A 594 18.37 1.34 -22.73
C PHE A 594 18.07 2.60 -21.91
N ASN A 595 17.31 2.51 -20.82
CA ASN A 595 16.97 3.68 -20.00
C ASN A 595 18.20 4.27 -19.28
N ASP A 596 19.19 3.45 -18.96
CA ASP A 596 20.45 3.92 -18.38
C ASP A 596 21.22 4.89 -19.30
N THR A 597 21.02 4.80 -20.63
CA THR A 597 21.81 5.58 -21.60
C THR A 597 21.66 7.10 -21.44
N MET A 598 20.44 7.59 -21.19
CA MET A 598 20.19 9.02 -20.98
C MET A 598 20.78 9.52 -19.65
N ALA A 599 20.63 8.73 -18.58
CA ALA A 599 21.15 9.08 -17.26
C ALA A 599 22.70 9.11 -17.24
N ILE A 600 23.33 8.13 -17.88
CA ILE A 600 24.79 8.10 -18.06
C ILE A 600 25.21 9.30 -18.92
N GLY A 601 24.55 9.55 -20.05
CA GLY A 601 24.92 10.64 -20.93
C GLY A 601 24.86 12.01 -20.26
N ASN A 602 23.83 12.27 -19.44
CA ASN A 602 23.74 13.49 -18.64
C ASN A 602 24.83 13.57 -17.57
N SER A 603 25.16 12.45 -16.93
CA SER A 603 26.25 12.38 -15.95
C SER A 603 27.60 12.69 -16.58
N ILE A 604 27.86 12.19 -17.79
CA ILE A 604 29.11 12.43 -18.52
C ILE A 604 29.25 13.90 -18.94
N LYS A 605 28.17 14.52 -19.44
CA LYS A 605 28.17 15.97 -19.76
C LYS A 605 28.51 16.85 -18.56
N GLY A 606 28.24 16.39 -17.34
CA GLY A 606 28.59 17.08 -16.10
C GLY A 606 30.05 16.96 -15.68
N ILE A 607 30.84 16.05 -16.27
CA ILE A 607 32.24 15.81 -15.88
C ILE A 607 33.14 16.94 -16.40
N SER A 608 32.99 17.31 -17.67
CA SER A 608 33.79 18.35 -18.31
C SER A 608 33.00 19.01 -19.45
N PRO A 609 33.07 20.34 -19.61
CA PRO A 609 32.33 21.07 -20.64
C PRO A 609 32.83 20.77 -22.06
N SER A 610 34.01 20.16 -22.23
CA SER A 610 34.53 19.75 -23.54
C SER A 610 34.00 18.38 -23.99
N LEU A 611 33.30 17.63 -23.14
CA LEU A 611 32.79 16.32 -23.51
C LEU A 611 31.44 16.45 -24.24
N HIS A 612 31.42 15.98 -25.49
CA HIS A 612 30.19 15.82 -26.25
C HIS A 612 29.72 14.36 -26.17
N VAL A 613 28.40 14.17 -26.05
CA VAL A 613 27.80 12.85 -25.80
C VAL A 613 26.63 12.61 -26.74
N THR A 614 26.71 11.52 -27.49
CA THR A 614 25.71 11.11 -28.48
C THR A 614 25.22 9.68 -28.24
N SER A 615 23.93 9.44 -28.40
CA SER A 615 23.35 8.10 -28.30
C SER A 615 22.03 7.98 -29.07
N ILE A 616 21.66 6.76 -29.46
CA ILE A 616 20.35 6.50 -30.10
C ILE A 616 19.19 6.90 -29.18
N ALA A 617 19.36 6.80 -27.85
CA ALA A 617 18.32 7.17 -26.91
C ALA A 617 17.95 8.66 -26.95
N GLN A 618 18.90 9.55 -27.27
CA GLN A 618 18.59 10.96 -27.49
C GLN A 618 17.64 11.16 -28.68
N ASN A 619 17.75 10.33 -29.72
CA ASN A 619 16.86 10.38 -30.89
C ASN A 619 15.44 9.89 -30.57
N ILE A 620 15.25 9.19 -29.45
CA ILE A 620 13.96 8.63 -29.00
C ILE A 620 13.47 9.37 -27.73
N ALA A 621 14.13 10.47 -27.33
CA ALA A 621 13.80 11.21 -26.12
C ALA A 621 12.37 11.75 -26.11
N ALA A 622 11.84 12.21 -27.27
CA ALA A 622 10.46 12.66 -27.39
C ALA A 622 9.44 11.52 -27.14
N LEU A 623 9.76 10.30 -27.60
CA LEU A 623 8.93 9.13 -27.33
C LEU A 623 8.99 8.74 -25.86
N ASN A 624 10.18 8.78 -25.25
CA ASN A 624 10.35 8.54 -23.81
C ASN A 624 9.57 9.55 -22.97
N GLN A 625 9.61 10.83 -23.35
CA GLN A 625 8.82 11.88 -22.71
C GLN A 625 7.32 11.60 -22.84
N SER A 626 6.83 11.25 -24.03
CA SER A 626 5.42 10.89 -24.25
C SER A 626 4.95 9.73 -23.37
N ILE A 627 5.82 8.74 -23.11
CA ILE A 627 5.51 7.63 -22.20
C ILE A 627 5.46 8.09 -20.75
N GLN A 628 6.39 8.94 -20.32
CA GLN A 628 6.35 9.52 -18.98
C GLN A 628 5.10 10.37 -18.79
N ASP A 629 4.75 11.18 -19.77
CA ASP A 629 3.53 11.99 -19.75
C ASP A 629 2.27 11.10 -19.69
N SER A 630 2.27 9.99 -20.44
CA SER A 630 1.21 8.97 -20.36
C SER A 630 1.12 8.32 -18.98
N GLN A 631 2.25 7.96 -18.38
CA GLN A 631 2.30 7.42 -17.01
C GLN A 631 1.75 8.41 -15.98
N HIS A 632 2.15 9.69 -16.07
CA HIS A 632 1.65 10.75 -15.20
C HIS A 632 0.14 10.96 -15.38
N SER A 633 -0.34 11.00 -16.63
CA SER A 633 -1.76 11.13 -16.94
C SER A 633 -2.58 9.97 -16.36
N SER A 634 -2.16 8.73 -16.60
CA SER A 634 -2.82 7.53 -16.05
C SER A 634 -2.80 7.51 -14.52
N THR A 635 -1.72 7.98 -13.89
CA THR A 635 -1.65 8.11 -12.43
C THR A 635 -2.70 9.10 -11.93
N ASN A 636 -2.83 10.27 -12.57
CA ASN A 636 -3.84 11.26 -12.21
C ASN A 636 -5.27 10.73 -12.39
N PHE A 637 -5.55 10.03 -13.48
CA PHE A 637 -6.85 9.37 -13.71
C PHE A 637 -7.16 8.32 -12.64
N ALA A 638 -6.18 7.48 -12.29
CA ALA A 638 -6.36 6.49 -11.25
C ALA A 638 -6.64 7.14 -9.90
N ILE A 639 -5.94 8.22 -9.53
CA ILE A 639 -6.20 8.98 -8.29
C ILE A 639 -7.63 9.50 -8.23
N LEU A 640 -8.17 10.04 -9.34
CA LEU A 640 -9.56 10.49 -9.40
C LEU A 640 -10.56 9.35 -9.12
N ILE A 641 -10.32 8.16 -9.69
CA ILE A 641 -11.14 6.98 -9.46
C ILE A 641 -11.02 6.51 -7.99
N ILE A 642 -9.82 6.57 -7.42
CA ILE A 642 -9.57 6.22 -6.01
C ILE A 642 -10.33 7.16 -5.07
N ILE A 643 -10.33 8.47 -5.37
CA ILE A 643 -11.10 9.45 -4.60
C ILE A 643 -12.60 9.17 -4.73
N ALA A 644 -13.10 8.94 -5.94
CA ALA A 644 -14.51 8.63 -6.18
C ALA A 644 -14.96 7.35 -5.45
N THR A 645 -14.17 6.28 -5.53
CA THR A 645 -14.44 5.01 -4.81
C THR A 645 -14.43 5.21 -3.30
N THR A 646 -13.50 6.02 -2.78
CA THR A 646 -13.43 6.36 -1.36
C THR A 646 -14.68 7.09 -0.88
N VAL A 647 -15.15 8.07 -1.66
CA VAL A 647 -16.38 8.81 -1.33
C VAL A 647 -17.60 7.90 -1.34
N VAL A 648 -17.76 7.06 -2.38
CA VAL A 648 -18.89 6.11 -2.48
C VAL A 648 -18.89 5.13 -1.32
N LEU A 649 -17.73 4.55 -0.99
CA LEU A 649 -17.58 3.64 0.15
C LEU A 649 -17.86 4.35 1.48
N MET A 650 -17.35 5.56 1.67
CA MET A 650 -17.59 6.35 2.88
C MET A 650 -19.08 6.65 3.07
N ILE A 651 -19.78 7.08 2.01
CA ILE A 651 -21.23 7.33 2.04
C ILE A 651 -21.98 6.04 2.37
N THR A 652 -21.62 4.93 1.73
CA THR A 652 -22.32 3.65 1.92
C THR A 652 -22.08 3.13 3.34
N PHE A 653 -20.84 3.15 3.83
CA PHE A 653 -20.52 2.74 5.19
C PHE A 653 -21.17 3.66 6.23
N PHE A 654 -21.30 4.96 5.94
CA PHE A 654 -22.05 5.89 6.78
C PHE A 654 -23.53 5.50 6.89
N PHE A 655 -24.20 5.23 5.76
CA PHE A 655 -25.61 4.80 5.77
C PHE A 655 -25.81 3.42 6.42
N THR A 656 -24.93 2.45 6.14
CA THR A 656 -24.97 1.12 6.76
C THR A 656 -24.73 1.20 8.27
N ASN A 657 -23.84 2.06 8.74
CA ASN A 657 -23.66 2.24 10.19
C ASN A 657 -24.81 3.02 10.81
N ARG A 658 -25.42 3.95 10.09
CA ARG A 658 -26.61 4.68 10.56
C ARG A 658 -27.78 3.73 10.83
N SER A 659 -27.97 2.70 10.00
CA SER A 659 -29.02 1.69 10.25
C SER A 659 -28.69 0.70 11.39
N ARG A 660 -27.47 0.76 11.94
CA ARG A 660 -26.99 -0.03 13.09
C ARG A 660 -26.87 0.81 14.37
N MET A 661 -27.38 2.04 14.39
CA MET A 661 -27.30 2.92 15.56
C MET A 661 -27.94 2.29 16.79
N GLN A 662 -29.20 1.83 16.69
CA GLN A 662 -29.90 1.16 17.78
C GLN A 662 -29.12 -0.05 18.32
N GLU A 663 -28.60 -0.90 17.41
CA GLU A 663 -27.77 -2.06 17.75
C GLU A 663 -26.52 -1.65 18.56
N ILE A 664 -25.80 -0.61 18.12
CA ILE A 664 -24.61 -0.11 18.83
C ILE A 664 -24.99 0.44 20.21
N GLY A 665 -26.12 1.14 20.31
CA GLY A 665 -26.64 1.64 21.58
C GLY A 665 -26.91 0.50 22.57
N ILE A 666 -27.61 -0.55 22.10
CA ILE A 666 -27.91 -1.76 22.86
C ILE A 666 -26.62 -2.46 23.32
N LEU A 667 -25.65 -2.67 22.41
CA LEU A 667 -24.36 -3.27 22.76
C LEU A 667 -23.65 -2.46 23.86
N LYS A 668 -23.57 -1.13 23.73
CA LYS A 668 -22.94 -0.29 24.75
C LYS A 668 -23.66 -0.37 26.08
N ALA A 669 -25.00 -0.46 26.06
CA ALA A 669 -25.81 -0.57 27.25
C ALA A 669 -25.60 -1.90 27.99
N ILE A 670 -25.47 -3.01 27.25
CA ILE A 670 -25.13 -4.34 27.77
C ILE A 670 -23.70 -4.39 28.34
N GLY A 671 -22.82 -3.44 27.97
CA GLY A 671 -21.46 -3.32 28.55
C GLY A 671 -20.32 -3.50 27.54
N TYR A 672 -20.58 -3.26 26.26
CA TYR A 672 -19.52 -3.09 25.26
C TYR A 672 -18.91 -1.69 25.36
N SER A 673 -17.58 -1.61 25.38
CA SER A 673 -16.86 -0.33 25.37
C SER A 673 -16.80 0.28 23.98
N SER A 674 -16.43 1.56 23.90
CA SER A 674 -16.19 2.23 22.61
C SER A 674 -15.04 1.59 21.80
N GLN A 675 -14.12 0.91 22.48
CA GLN A 675 -13.05 0.14 21.84
C GLN A 675 -13.58 -1.16 21.22
N ASP A 676 -14.49 -1.86 21.92
CA ASP A 676 -15.12 -3.08 21.43
C ASP A 676 -15.96 -2.80 20.19
N ILE A 677 -16.81 -1.77 20.23
CA ILE A 677 -17.62 -1.33 19.09
C ILE A 677 -16.73 -0.99 17.89
N ARG A 678 -15.63 -0.25 18.11
CA ARG A 678 -14.67 0.06 17.04
C ARG A 678 -14.08 -1.21 16.43
N LYS A 679 -13.75 -2.21 17.25
CA LYS A 679 -13.19 -3.47 16.77
C LYS A 679 -14.20 -4.29 15.97
N ILE A 680 -15.45 -4.39 16.44
CA ILE A 680 -16.56 -5.04 15.70
C ILE A 680 -16.73 -4.42 14.32
N LEU A 681 -16.79 -3.08 14.25
CA LEU A 681 -17.00 -2.37 12.99
C LEU A 681 -15.79 -2.46 12.05
N LEU A 682 -14.56 -2.37 12.58
CA LEU A 682 -13.34 -2.53 11.80
C LEU A 682 -13.21 -3.94 11.21
N VAL A 683 -13.43 -4.99 12.01
CA VAL A 683 -13.39 -6.39 11.55
C VAL A 683 -14.41 -6.63 10.42
N ASN A 684 -15.60 -6.03 10.53
CA ASN A 684 -16.58 -6.10 9.45
C ASN A 684 -16.11 -5.38 8.18
N GLY A 685 -15.51 -4.19 8.32
CA GLY A 685 -14.89 -3.45 7.21
C GLY A 685 -13.81 -4.28 6.51
N PHE A 686 -12.87 -4.85 7.27
CA PHE A 686 -11.81 -5.72 6.73
C PHE A 686 -12.37 -6.94 5.99
N ARG A 687 -13.45 -7.54 6.48
CA ARG A 687 -14.12 -8.65 5.78
C ARG A 687 -14.62 -8.21 4.40
N TYR A 688 -15.24 -7.05 4.30
CA TYR A 688 -15.66 -6.49 3.00
C TYR A 688 -14.45 -6.16 2.13
N SER A 689 -13.39 -5.55 2.66
CA SER A 689 -12.14 -5.30 1.91
C SER A 689 -11.59 -6.58 1.27
N LEU A 690 -11.56 -7.68 2.03
CA LEU A 690 -11.05 -8.95 1.54
C LEU A 690 -11.90 -9.52 0.41
N ILE A 691 -13.23 -9.48 0.53
CA ILE A 691 -14.14 -9.94 -0.52
C ILE A 691 -13.95 -9.13 -1.79
N MET A 692 -13.92 -7.80 -1.66
CA MET A 692 -13.75 -6.86 -2.75
C MET A 692 -12.40 -7.02 -3.45
N PHE A 693 -11.33 -7.21 -2.67
CA PHE A 693 -10.00 -7.49 -3.19
C PHE A 693 -9.98 -8.78 -4.01
N ILE A 694 -10.51 -9.88 -3.48
CA ILE A 694 -10.55 -11.17 -4.20
C ILE A 694 -11.35 -11.05 -5.50
N LEU A 695 -12.50 -10.37 -5.47
CA LEU A 695 -13.33 -10.18 -6.67
C LEU A 695 -12.62 -9.27 -7.70
N ALA A 696 -11.92 -8.23 -7.26
CA ALA A 696 -11.13 -7.37 -8.14
C ALA A 696 -10.00 -8.15 -8.83
N GLU A 697 -9.28 -9.00 -8.11
CA GLU A 697 -8.24 -9.86 -8.69
C GLU A 697 -8.80 -10.86 -9.73
N ILE A 698 -10.00 -11.39 -9.51
CA ILE A 698 -10.68 -12.26 -10.48
C ILE A 698 -11.00 -11.48 -11.76
N ILE A 699 -11.47 -10.23 -11.63
CA ILE A 699 -11.74 -9.36 -12.78
C ILE A 699 -10.43 -9.02 -13.50
N ASP A 700 -9.37 -8.68 -12.78
CA ASP A 700 -8.07 -8.35 -13.36
C ASP A 700 -7.45 -9.54 -14.10
N ALA A 701 -7.61 -10.75 -13.58
CA ALA A 701 -7.20 -11.98 -14.27
C ALA A 701 -7.98 -12.19 -15.58
N ALA A 702 -9.29 -11.89 -15.60
CA ALA A 702 -10.10 -11.96 -16.82
C ALA A 702 -9.71 -10.88 -17.84
N ILE A 703 -9.42 -9.66 -17.39
CA ILE A 703 -8.89 -8.57 -18.23
C ILE A 703 -7.54 -8.98 -18.81
N LEU A 704 -6.64 -9.52 -18.00
CA LEU A 704 -5.34 -10.02 -18.46
C LEU A 704 -5.50 -11.10 -19.52
N PHE A 705 -6.39 -12.07 -19.32
CA PHE A 705 -6.66 -13.12 -20.31
C PHE A 705 -7.07 -12.53 -21.67
N PHE A 706 -7.92 -11.50 -21.67
CA PHE A 706 -8.30 -10.81 -22.89
C PHE A 706 -7.13 -10.02 -23.51
N LEU A 707 -6.36 -9.31 -22.69
CA LEU A 707 -5.20 -8.54 -23.14
C LEU A 707 -4.09 -9.44 -23.72
N LEU A 708 -3.83 -10.62 -23.16
CA LEU A 708 -2.86 -11.57 -23.69
C LEU A 708 -3.24 -12.10 -25.09
N ARG A 709 -4.53 -12.06 -25.45
CA ARG A 709 -5.00 -12.45 -26.78
C ARG A 709 -4.74 -11.37 -27.83
N THR A 710 -4.68 -10.10 -27.43
CA THR A 710 -4.53 -8.96 -28.33
C THR A 710 -3.13 -8.34 -28.31
N MET A 711 -2.40 -8.46 -27.19
CA MET A 711 -1.09 -7.86 -26.94
C MET A 711 -0.12 -8.83 -26.26
N LEU A 712 1.18 -8.71 -26.57
CA LEU A 712 2.27 -9.45 -25.94
C LEU A 712 2.69 -8.78 -24.61
N LEU A 713 1.86 -8.92 -23.57
CA LEU A 713 2.20 -8.39 -22.23
C LEU A 713 2.99 -9.40 -21.39
N TYR A 714 3.74 -8.92 -20.39
CA TYR A 714 4.39 -9.75 -19.38
C TYR A 714 3.39 -10.05 -18.24
N PRO A 715 2.74 -11.24 -18.21
CA PRO A 715 1.58 -11.49 -17.35
C PRO A 715 1.92 -11.44 -15.86
N GLY A 716 3.07 -11.98 -15.47
CA GLY A 716 3.47 -12.04 -14.06
C GLY A 716 3.65 -10.65 -13.43
N GLN A 717 4.13 -9.69 -14.21
CA GLN A 717 4.31 -8.34 -13.71
C GLN A 717 3.00 -7.56 -13.63
N PHE A 718 2.14 -7.70 -14.65
CA PHE A 718 0.81 -7.12 -14.63
C PHE A 718 0.07 -7.55 -13.36
N LEU A 719 -0.03 -8.87 -13.11
CA LEU A 719 -0.69 -9.42 -11.92
C LEU A 719 -0.08 -8.92 -10.61
N LEU A 720 1.26 -8.89 -10.49
CA LEU A 720 1.90 -8.42 -9.27
C LEU A 720 1.60 -6.94 -9.02
N SER A 721 1.60 -6.13 -10.07
CA SER A 721 1.35 -4.70 -9.99
C SER A 721 -0.12 -4.36 -9.68
N THR A 722 -1.08 -5.08 -10.28
CA THR A 722 -2.51 -4.91 -9.98
C THR A 722 -2.83 -5.38 -8.56
N LEU A 723 -2.26 -6.52 -8.15
CA LEU A 723 -2.40 -7.05 -6.80
C LEU A 723 -1.94 -6.05 -5.74
N LEU A 724 -0.75 -5.48 -5.90
CA LEU A 724 -0.22 -4.49 -4.96
C LEU A 724 -1.09 -3.24 -4.92
N ALA A 725 -1.56 -2.74 -6.08
CA ALA A 725 -2.45 -1.59 -6.15
C ALA A 725 -3.77 -1.88 -5.43
N ASN A 726 -4.45 -2.97 -5.79
CA ASN A 726 -5.74 -3.35 -5.20
C ASN A 726 -5.65 -3.64 -3.71
N LEU A 727 -4.53 -4.22 -3.24
CA LEU A 727 -4.29 -4.44 -1.82
C LEU A 727 -4.25 -3.11 -1.05
N ILE A 728 -3.49 -2.13 -1.55
CA ILE A 728 -3.40 -0.81 -0.89
C ILE A 728 -4.76 -0.11 -0.94
N LEU A 729 -5.45 -0.17 -2.08
CA LEU A 729 -6.73 0.52 -2.27
C LEU A 729 -7.85 -0.11 -1.44
N ALA A 730 -8.07 -1.43 -1.52
CA ALA A 730 -9.16 -2.10 -0.82
C ALA A 730 -9.05 -1.95 0.71
N PHE A 731 -7.84 -2.01 1.26
CA PHE A 731 -7.62 -1.90 2.70
C PHE A 731 -7.51 -0.45 3.16
N GLY A 732 -6.82 0.42 2.42
CA GLY A 732 -6.64 1.83 2.77
C GLY A 732 -7.95 2.61 2.73
N VAL A 733 -8.74 2.44 1.67
CA VAL A 733 -10.01 3.15 1.48
C VAL A 733 -11.03 2.77 2.56
N ILE A 734 -11.14 1.48 2.87
CA ILE A 734 -12.11 0.98 3.85
C ILE A 734 -11.69 1.32 5.28
N LEU A 735 -10.39 1.38 5.57
CA LEU A 735 -9.91 1.86 6.86
C LEU A 735 -10.30 3.34 7.07
N ILE A 736 -10.16 4.19 6.05
CA ILE A 736 -10.59 5.59 6.14
C ILE A 736 -12.11 5.71 6.25
N ALA A 737 -12.85 5.00 5.38
CA ALA A 737 -14.32 5.01 5.36
C ALA A 737 -14.93 4.51 6.67
N SER A 738 -14.29 3.53 7.33
CA SER A 738 -14.77 2.97 8.58
C SER A 738 -14.45 3.81 9.81
N LEU A 739 -13.29 4.46 9.87
CA LEU A 739 -12.86 5.18 11.08
C LEU A 739 -13.63 6.48 11.36
N LEU A 740 -14.07 7.19 10.33
CA LEU A 740 -14.71 8.51 10.49
C LEU A 740 -16.08 8.45 11.20
N PRO A 741 -17.03 7.59 10.80
CA PRO A 741 -18.30 7.42 11.52
C PRO A 741 -18.11 6.92 12.95
N ILE A 742 -17.19 5.97 13.16
CA ILE A 742 -16.91 5.36 14.47
C ILE A 742 -16.46 6.41 15.49
N ARG A 743 -15.59 7.34 15.08
CA ARG A 743 -15.13 8.41 15.99
C ARG A 743 -16.26 9.30 16.50
N ARG A 744 -17.28 9.56 15.67
CA ARG A 744 -18.45 10.34 16.10
C ARG A 744 -19.32 9.54 17.07
N LEU A 745 -19.50 8.25 16.81
CA LEU A 745 -20.30 7.33 17.64
C LEU A 745 -19.73 7.10 19.04
N ASN A 746 -18.42 7.09 19.16
CA ASN A 746 -17.75 6.88 20.44
C ASN A 746 -17.96 8.03 21.44
N LYS A 747 -18.39 9.21 20.98
CA LYS A 747 -18.63 10.37 21.86
C LYS A 747 -20.05 10.44 22.42
N LEU A 748 -20.97 9.63 21.92
CA LEU A 748 -22.37 9.65 22.35
C LEU A 748 -22.61 8.61 23.45
N ASP A 749 -23.40 9.01 24.44
CA ASP A 749 -23.92 8.13 25.48
C ASP A 749 -24.85 7.05 24.87
N PRO A 750 -24.87 5.82 25.43
CA PRO A 750 -25.73 4.73 24.98
C PRO A 750 -27.18 5.12 24.72
N VAL A 751 -27.82 5.84 25.64
CA VAL A 751 -29.24 6.24 25.54
C VAL A 751 -29.48 7.13 24.32
N ASN A 752 -28.64 8.16 24.15
CA ASN A 752 -28.69 9.07 23.00
C ASN A 752 -28.46 8.35 21.66
N ILE A 753 -27.79 7.20 21.66
CA ILE A 753 -27.59 6.39 20.45
C ILE A 753 -28.84 5.57 20.15
N ILE A 754 -29.49 5.01 21.18
CA ILE A 754 -30.73 4.22 21.05
C ILE A 754 -31.86 5.11 20.54
N GLU A 755 -32.09 6.28 21.13
CA GLU A 755 -33.18 7.19 20.76
C GLU A 755 -33.03 7.81 19.35
N ARG A 756 -31.80 7.92 18.84
CA ARG A 756 -31.51 8.50 17.52
C ARG A 756 -31.49 7.47 16.38
N GLY A 757 -31.33 6.20 16.73
CA GLY A 757 -31.30 5.10 15.76
C GLY A 757 -32.70 4.68 15.40
#